data_AF-A0A4W3IGF2-F1
#
_entry.id   AF-A0A4W3IGF2-F1
#
_cell.length_a   1.000
_cell.length_b   1.000
_cell.length_c   1.000
_cell.angle_alpha   90.00
_cell.angle_beta   90.00
_cell.angle_gamma   90.00
#
_symmetry.space_group_name_H-M   'P 1'
#
loop_
_entity.id
_entity.type
_entity.pdbx_description
1 polymer ?
#
loop_
_entity_poly.entity_id
_entity_poly.type
_entity_poly.pdbx_seq_one_letter_code
_entity_poly.pdbx_strand_id
1 'polypeptide(L)'
;METLESELTCPICLELFEDPLLLPCAHSLCFSCAHRILVSHCASNESVESITAFQCPTCRYVITLNHRGLEGLKRNVTLQNIIDRFQKASVSGPNSPSESRRERAFDSNTMTSTEKVQCQFCEQDPPREAVKTCVTCEVSYCDECLKATHPNKKPFTGHRLIEPIPDSHLRGLMCLEHENEKVNMYCVTDEQLICALCKLVGRHRDHQVAALGDRFEKIKQSLETNLANLIKRNNELETLMGRLIQTCQHVEANATRQEVKLTEECDQLIEIIQQRRLLIGTKIKEGKVVRLRKLAQQIANCKQCIERSGSLITQAEHTLKENDHARFLQTAKNITERVSMATASSQVLIPEINLNDTFDTFALDFSREKKMLENLDYLTAPNPPAIREELCTASHDTITVHWTSDDEFSVGSYELQYAIFTGLANVVSLCSSADSWMIVPNIKQNHYTVHGLQSGTKYIFIVKAINQAGSRSSEPSRLKTNSQPFKLDPKSAHRKLKVSHDNLSVERDETASKKSHTPERFTSQGSYGIAGNVYIDSGRHYWEILIAGSTWYAIGVAYKSAPKHEWIGKNTFSWVFCRCNNSWVARHNSKEIPVEPSPHLRRLGILLDYDNGSLAFYDAVNSQHLYTFDITFVQPVCPTFTVWNKALTVLTGLPIPDHLDSTEHNE
;
A
#
# COMPACT_ATOMS: atom_id res chain seq x y z
N MET A 1 -17.09 31.91 13.01
CA MET A 1 -18.24 32.74 12.58
C MET A 1 -17.65 33.75 11.60
N GLU A 2 -17.41 33.30 10.36
CA GLU A 2 -17.19 34.22 9.24
C GLU A 2 -18.44 35.09 9.17
N THR A 3 -18.25 36.41 9.16
CA THR A 3 -19.37 37.34 9.25
C THR A 3 -20.23 37.15 8.00
N LEU A 4 -21.57 37.15 8.13
CA LEU A 4 -22.53 37.08 7.02
C LEU A 4 -22.17 38.03 5.84
N GLU A 5 -21.45 39.09 6.15
CA GLU A 5 -20.82 40.05 5.23
C GLU A 5 -19.87 39.40 4.20
N SER A 6 -19.07 38.40 4.57
CA SER A 6 -18.18 37.71 3.61
C SER A 6 -18.96 36.92 2.55
N GLU A 7 -20.16 36.44 2.86
CA GLU A 7 -21.05 35.76 1.89
C GLU A 7 -21.78 36.74 0.95
N LEU A 8 -21.84 38.03 1.33
CA LEU A 8 -22.51 39.10 0.57
C LEU A 8 -21.54 40.00 -0.21
N THR A 9 -20.25 39.66 -0.22
CA THR A 9 -19.21 40.43 -0.93
C THR A 9 -18.88 39.83 -2.28
N CYS A 10 -18.65 40.70 -3.26
CA CYS A 10 -18.22 40.30 -4.59
C CYS A 10 -16.75 39.87 -4.57
N PRO A 11 -16.38 38.71 -5.14
CA PRO A 11 -14.99 38.21 -5.11
C PRO A 11 -14.01 39.05 -5.95
N ILE A 12 -14.49 40.06 -6.67
CA ILE A 12 -13.67 40.91 -7.55
C ILE A 12 -13.42 42.29 -6.94
N CYS A 13 -14.47 43.02 -6.54
CA CYS A 13 -14.31 44.32 -5.90
C CYS A 13 -14.13 44.24 -4.39
N LEU A 14 -14.40 43.06 -3.79
CA LEU A 14 -14.35 42.82 -2.34
C LEU A 14 -15.30 43.70 -1.53
N GLU A 15 -16.27 44.34 -2.20
CA GLU A 15 -17.35 45.10 -1.57
C GLU A 15 -18.68 44.34 -1.70
N LEU A 16 -19.71 44.78 -0.97
CA LEU A 16 -21.07 44.24 -1.10
C LEU A 16 -21.52 44.29 -2.56
N PHE A 17 -22.26 43.27 -3.02
CA PHE A 17 -22.67 43.23 -4.43
C PHE A 17 -23.53 44.44 -4.82
N GLU A 18 -23.18 45.06 -5.94
CA GLU A 18 -23.91 46.15 -6.58
C GLU A 18 -24.36 45.70 -7.98
N ASP A 19 -25.66 45.70 -8.25
CA ASP A 19 -26.29 45.11 -9.44
C ASP A 19 -25.77 43.68 -9.74
N PRO A 20 -26.01 42.70 -8.84
CA PRO A 20 -25.47 41.36 -8.99
C PRO A 20 -26.08 40.64 -10.20
N LEU A 21 -25.23 40.19 -11.10
CA LEU A 21 -25.56 39.27 -12.19
C LEU A 21 -25.46 37.83 -11.72
N LEU A 22 -26.48 37.02 -12.00
CA LEU A 22 -26.47 35.57 -11.79
C LEU A 22 -25.85 34.87 -13.01
N LEU A 23 -24.72 34.20 -12.79
CA LEU A 23 -24.02 33.45 -13.82
C LEU A 23 -24.66 32.06 -14.04
N PRO A 24 -24.51 31.45 -15.24
CA PRO A 24 -24.89 30.05 -15.50
C PRO A 24 -24.34 29.02 -14.51
N CYS A 25 -23.19 29.28 -13.89
CA CYS A 25 -22.61 28.45 -12.83
C CYS A 25 -23.19 28.71 -11.43
N ALA A 26 -24.29 29.45 -11.33
CA ALA A 26 -24.99 29.89 -10.11
C ALA A 26 -24.20 30.82 -9.16
N HIS A 27 -22.98 31.23 -9.51
CA HIS A 27 -22.25 32.28 -8.80
C HIS A 27 -22.74 33.68 -9.22
N SER A 28 -22.52 34.68 -8.36
CA SER A 28 -22.89 36.07 -8.65
C SER A 28 -21.66 36.98 -8.80
N LEU A 29 -21.76 38.01 -9.63
CA LEU A 29 -20.76 39.08 -9.79
C LEU A 29 -21.47 40.43 -9.95
N CYS A 30 -20.89 41.54 -9.49
CA CYS A 30 -21.41 42.86 -9.82
C CYS A 30 -21.36 43.07 -11.34
N PHE A 31 -22.36 43.75 -11.91
CA PHE A 31 -22.38 44.08 -13.34
C PHE A 31 -21.08 44.75 -13.81
N SER A 32 -20.59 45.72 -13.03
CA SER A 32 -19.35 46.45 -13.31
C SER A 32 -18.09 45.58 -13.22
N CYS A 33 -18.08 44.56 -12.36
CA CYS A 33 -17.00 43.60 -12.23
C CYS A 33 -16.97 42.61 -13.41
N ALA A 34 -18.14 42.09 -13.81
CA ALA A 34 -18.25 41.24 -14.99
C ALA A 34 -17.85 42.00 -16.27
N HIS A 35 -18.25 43.28 -16.38
CA HIS A 35 -17.84 44.14 -17.48
C HIS A 35 -16.33 44.38 -17.51
N ARG A 36 -15.70 44.63 -16.35
CA ARG A 36 -14.24 44.79 -16.25
C ARG A 36 -13.49 43.52 -16.67
N ILE A 37 -13.96 42.34 -16.25
CA ILE A 37 -13.36 41.07 -16.68
C ILE A 37 -13.44 40.94 -18.20
N LEU A 38 -14.63 41.18 -18.78
CA LEU A 38 -14.86 41.08 -20.21
C LEU A 38 -13.97 42.04 -21.02
N VAL A 39 -13.79 43.29 -20.56
CA VAL A 39 -12.96 44.30 -21.22
C VAL A 39 -11.45 44.07 -20.99
N SER A 40 -11.05 43.54 -19.84
CA SER A 40 -9.63 43.27 -19.54
C SER A 40 -9.02 42.17 -20.42
N HIS A 41 -9.85 41.28 -20.97
CA HIS A 41 -9.42 40.29 -21.95
C HIS A 41 -9.14 40.88 -23.36
N CYS A 42 -9.32 42.19 -23.58
CA CYS A 42 -9.09 42.88 -24.86
C CYS A 42 -7.63 43.36 -25.13
N ALA A 43 -6.63 43.01 -24.30
CA ALA A 43 -5.28 43.58 -24.42
C ALA A 43 -4.39 43.02 -25.56
N SER A 44 -4.96 42.36 -26.56
CA SER A 44 -4.25 41.96 -27.79
C SER A 44 -4.95 42.55 -29.02
N ASN A 45 -4.22 43.33 -29.81
CA ASN A 45 -4.63 44.12 -30.97
C ASN A 45 -5.53 43.40 -32.00
N GLU A 46 -6.84 43.34 -31.79
CA GLU A 46 -7.85 43.12 -32.84
C GLU A 46 -9.08 44.02 -32.64
N SER A 47 -9.74 44.37 -33.74
CA SER A 47 -10.89 45.28 -33.81
C SER A 47 -12.06 44.85 -32.93
N VAL A 48 -12.73 45.85 -32.32
CA VAL A 48 -13.84 45.74 -31.37
C VAL A 48 -15.12 45.22 -32.03
N GLU A 49 -15.16 43.93 -32.38
CA GLU A 49 -16.40 43.21 -32.67
C GLU A 49 -16.33 41.80 -32.05
N SER A 50 -17.07 41.59 -30.95
CA SER A 50 -17.57 40.29 -30.45
C SER A 50 -16.69 39.42 -29.53
N ILE A 51 -16.34 39.89 -28.32
CA ILE A 51 -15.94 38.96 -27.23
C ILE A 51 -17.20 38.35 -26.61
N THR A 52 -17.38 37.05 -26.77
CA THR A 52 -18.59 36.32 -26.38
C THR A 52 -18.40 35.41 -25.17
N ALA A 53 -17.28 35.46 -24.43
CA ALA A 53 -17.12 34.64 -23.22
C ALA A 53 -16.12 35.18 -22.17
N PHE A 54 -16.29 34.80 -20.91
CA PHE A 54 -15.32 35.02 -19.82
C PHE A 54 -15.34 33.87 -18.78
N GLN A 55 -14.29 33.72 -17.96
CA GLN A 55 -14.26 32.71 -16.90
C GLN A 55 -14.78 33.24 -15.57
N CYS A 56 -15.63 32.47 -14.90
CA CYS A 56 -16.08 32.77 -13.53
C CYS A 56 -14.87 32.73 -12.57
N PRO A 57 -14.61 33.79 -11.78
CA PRO A 57 -13.48 33.83 -10.87
C PRO A 57 -13.58 32.84 -9.71
N THR A 58 -14.81 32.44 -9.33
CA THR A 58 -15.07 31.55 -8.20
C THR A 58 -14.86 30.08 -8.55
N CYS A 59 -15.40 29.62 -9.69
CA CYS A 59 -15.37 28.20 -10.05
C CYS A 59 -14.69 27.91 -11.40
N ARG A 60 -14.10 28.93 -12.04
CA ARG A 60 -13.41 28.87 -13.35
C ARG A 60 -14.26 28.39 -14.52
N TYR A 61 -15.58 28.26 -14.35
CA TYR A 61 -16.52 27.89 -15.41
C TYR A 61 -16.57 28.97 -16.50
N VAL A 62 -16.55 28.56 -17.77
CA VAL A 62 -16.59 29.46 -18.93
C VAL A 62 -18.02 29.93 -19.19
N ILE A 63 -18.25 31.23 -19.06
CA ILE A 63 -19.53 31.90 -19.29
C ILE A 63 -19.56 32.40 -20.72
N THR A 64 -20.42 31.82 -21.56
CA THR A 64 -20.69 32.30 -22.92
C THR A 64 -21.85 33.30 -22.93
N LEU A 65 -21.69 34.39 -23.67
CA LEU A 65 -22.61 35.52 -23.82
C LEU A 65 -23.17 35.53 -25.23
N ASN A 66 -24.46 35.86 -25.36
CA ASN A 66 -25.14 35.98 -26.64
C ASN A 66 -24.95 37.40 -27.24
N HIS A 67 -25.67 37.70 -28.33
CA HIS A 67 -25.64 39.01 -29.00
C HIS A 67 -26.04 40.20 -28.09
N ARG A 68 -26.63 39.96 -26.92
CA ARG A 68 -26.97 40.99 -25.92
C ARG A 68 -25.88 41.19 -24.87
N GLY A 69 -24.75 40.50 -24.97
CA GLY A 69 -23.63 40.62 -24.04
C GLY A 69 -24.04 40.36 -22.58
N LEU A 70 -23.48 41.14 -21.66
CA LEU A 70 -23.79 41.04 -20.23
C LEU A 70 -25.24 41.43 -19.90
N GLU A 71 -25.91 42.21 -20.74
CA GLU A 71 -27.34 42.55 -20.55
C GLU A 71 -28.26 41.34 -20.75
N GLY A 72 -27.77 40.28 -21.39
CA GLY A 72 -28.47 39.00 -21.54
C GLY A 72 -28.49 38.15 -20.27
N LEU A 73 -27.65 38.45 -19.27
CA LEU A 73 -27.61 37.73 -17.99
C LEU A 73 -28.70 38.22 -17.04
N LYS A 74 -29.28 37.29 -16.26
CA LYS A 74 -30.31 37.65 -15.28
C LYS A 74 -29.70 38.35 -14.08
N ARG A 75 -30.35 39.39 -13.58
CA ARG A 75 -30.03 40.01 -12.29
C ARG A 75 -30.46 39.11 -11.14
N ASN A 76 -29.60 38.96 -10.14
CA ASN A 76 -29.90 38.23 -8.90
C ASN A 76 -30.64 39.15 -7.92
N VAL A 77 -31.93 39.38 -8.20
CA VAL A 77 -32.80 40.26 -7.40
C VAL A 77 -32.93 39.78 -5.96
N THR A 78 -32.85 38.47 -5.71
CA THR A 78 -32.87 37.90 -4.36
C THR A 78 -31.65 38.36 -3.55
N LEU A 79 -30.45 38.25 -4.12
CA LEU A 79 -29.21 38.72 -3.49
C LEU A 79 -29.25 40.24 -3.26
N GLN A 80 -29.74 41.01 -4.25
CA GLN A 80 -29.93 42.45 -4.11
C GLN A 80 -30.89 42.79 -2.94
N ASN A 81 -32.01 42.08 -2.81
CA ASN A 81 -32.96 42.27 -1.71
C ASN A 81 -32.36 41.92 -0.33
N ILE A 82 -31.48 40.91 -0.26
CA ILE A 82 -30.78 40.55 0.97
C ILE A 82 -29.79 41.65 1.36
N ILE A 83 -29.03 42.17 0.40
CA ILE A 83 -28.08 43.27 0.60
C ILE A 83 -28.82 44.54 1.04
N ASP A 84 -29.93 44.90 0.40
CA ASP A 84 -30.75 46.05 0.78
C ASP A 84 -31.28 45.92 2.22
N ARG A 85 -31.67 44.71 2.64
CA ARG A 85 -32.11 44.44 4.03
C ARG A 85 -30.95 44.50 5.01
N PHE A 86 -29.80 43.93 4.64
CA PHE A 86 -28.57 43.97 5.45
C PHE A 86 -28.12 45.41 5.68
N GLN A 87 -28.13 46.25 4.63
CA GLN A 87 -27.82 47.67 4.68
C GLN A 87 -28.85 48.46 5.51
N LYS A 88 -30.15 48.19 5.38
CA LYS A 88 -31.20 48.83 6.21
C LYS A 88 -31.08 48.46 7.68
N ALA A 89 -30.74 47.20 7.99
CA ALA A 89 -30.52 46.74 9.36
C ALA A 89 -29.25 47.34 9.98
N SER A 90 -28.21 47.61 9.18
CA SER A 90 -26.96 48.21 9.66
C SER A 90 -27.01 49.74 9.78
N VAL A 91 -27.91 50.44 9.07
CA VAL A 91 -28.18 51.89 9.25
C VAL A 91 -29.17 52.19 10.39
N SER A 92 -29.92 51.18 10.85
CA SER A 92 -30.88 51.31 11.96
C SER A 92 -30.19 51.11 13.32
N GLY A 93 -29.48 52.13 13.81
CA GLY A 93 -28.98 52.18 15.20
C GLY A 93 -30.13 52.30 16.23
N PRO A 94 -29.93 51.83 17.48
CA PRO A 94 -31.03 51.65 18.44
C PRO A 94 -31.44 52.98 19.09
N ASN A 95 -32.61 53.51 18.72
CA ASN A 95 -33.49 54.30 19.60
C ASN A 95 -34.86 54.61 18.94
N SER A 96 -35.85 53.72 19.19
CA SER A 96 -37.30 53.88 19.51
C SER A 96 -38.22 54.93 18.81
N PRO A 97 -39.59 54.77 18.80
CA PRO A 97 -40.40 53.86 19.62
C PRO A 97 -41.45 52.99 18.88
N SER A 98 -42.00 52.05 19.66
CA SER A 98 -43.18 51.22 19.44
C SER A 98 -44.42 51.98 18.93
N GLU A 99 -45.12 51.41 17.94
CA GLU A 99 -46.57 51.57 17.82
C GLU A 99 -47.29 50.24 17.95
N SER A 100 -48.08 50.20 19.02
CA SER A 100 -49.17 49.29 19.31
C SER A 100 -50.38 49.57 18.41
N ARG A 101 -51.10 48.53 17.96
CA ARG A 101 -52.48 48.21 18.39
C ARG A 101 -53.19 47.23 17.44
N ARG A 102 -53.99 46.37 18.09
CA ARG A 102 -55.01 45.47 17.55
C ARG A 102 -56.23 46.25 17.03
N GLU A 103 -57.03 45.61 16.15
CA GLU A 103 -58.48 45.25 16.30
C GLU A 103 -59.15 45.13 14.90
N ARG A 104 -59.59 43.92 14.51
CA ARG A 104 -60.98 43.38 14.52
C ARG A 104 -62.01 44.16 13.67
N ALA A 105 -62.72 43.47 12.76
CA ALA A 105 -64.15 43.10 12.88
C ALA A 105 -64.94 43.01 11.54
N PHE A 106 -65.67 41.89 11.40
CA PHE A 106 -67.05 41.70 10.88
C PHE A 106 -67.42 41.73 9.37
N ASP A 107 -67.72 40.51 8.90
CA ASP A 107 -69.01 39.96 8.42
C ASP A 107 -69.75 40.38 7.12
N SER A 108 -70.08 39.29 6.38
CA SER A 108 -71.37 38.88 5.80
C SER A 108 -71.83 39.28 4.38
N ASN A 109 -71.91 38.22 3.55
CA ASN A 109 -72.97 37.81 2.61
C ASN A 109 -73.46 38.76 1.50
N THR A 110 -73.53 38.27 0.25
CA THR A 110 -74.77 37.83 -0.46
C THR A 110 -74.48 37.45 -1.93
N MET A 111 -75.09 36.35 -2.41
CA MET A 111 -75.02 35.82 -3.78
C MET A 111 -75.74 36.69 -4.84
N THR A 112 -75.25 36.70 -6.08
CA THR A 112 -76.00 36.35 -7.31
C THR A 112 -75.07 36.35 -8.54
N SER A 113 -75.23 35.32 -9.37
CA SER A 113 -74.32 34.86 -10.41
C SER A 113 -74.51 35.56 -11.76
N THR A 114 -73.46 36.26 -12.20
CA THR A 114 -72.99 36.24 -13.59
C THR A 114 -71.68 35.45 -13.58
N GLU A 115 -71.39 34.59 -14.56
CA GLU A 115 -70.13 33.83 -14.60
C GLU A 115 -68.95 34.78 -14.73
N LYS A 116 -68.36 35.14 -13.58
CA LYS A 116 -67.30 36.13 -13.47
C LYS A 116 -65.96 35.40 -13.50
N VAL A 117 -65.14 35.75 -14.48
CA VAL A 117 -63.78 35.20 -14.65
C VAL A 117 -62.96 35.51 -13.41
N GLN A 118 -62.35 34.51 -12.79
CA GLN A 118 -61.59 34.67 -11.56
C GLN A 118 -60.12 35.01 -11.83
N CYS A 119 -59.50 35.74 -10.90
CA CYS A 119 -58.08 36.04 -10.92
C CYS A 119 -57.27 34.77 -10.66
N GLN A 120 -56.32 34.46 -11.53
CA GLN A 120 -55.47 33.26 -11.40
C GLN A 120 -54.20 33.51 -10.56
N PHE A 121 -54.03 34.73 -10.04
CA PHE A 121 -52.82 35.16 -9.31
C PHE A 121 -53.10 35.56 -7.85
N CYS A 122 -54.35 35.42 -7.38
CA CYS A 122 -54.68 35.63 -5.98
C CYS A 122 -54.32 34.40 -5.16
N GLU A 123 -53.62 34.59 -4.04
CA GLU A 123 -53.40 33.55 -3.04
C GLU A 123 -54.61 33.36 -2.09
N GLN A 124 -55.68 34.13 -2.29
CA GLN A 124 -56.92 34.10 -1.50
C GLN A 124 -57.93 33.13 -2.13
N ASP A 125 -58.65 32.37 -1.30
CA ASP A 125 -59.70 31.43 -1.72
C ASP A 125 -61.08 31.89 -1.16
N PRO A 126 -62.10 32.15 -2.02
CA PRO A 126 -62.04 32.12 -3.48
C PRO A 126 -61.26 33.30 -4.06
N PRO A 127 -60.58 33.11 -5.21
CA PRO A 127 -59.87 34.19 -5.89
C PRO A 127 -60.80 35.34 -6.26
N ARG A 128 -60.29 36.57 -6.19
CA ARG A 128 -61.06 37.76 -6.56
C ARG A 128 -61.42 37.75 -8.04
N GLU A 129 -62.49 38.44 -8.40
CA GLU A 129 -62.90 38.58 -9.81
C GLU A 129 -61.83 39.32 -10.63
N ALA A 130 -61.54 38.78 -11.81
CA ALA A 130 -60.62 39.39 -12.75
C ALA A 130 -61.26 40.62 -13.40
N VAL A 131 -60.46 41.68 -13.56
CA VAL A 131 -60.88 42.93 -14.21
C VAL A 131 -60.29 43.06 -15.62
N LYS A 132 -59.15 42.39 -15.88
CA LYS A 132 -58.50 42.35 -17.19
C LYS A 132 -57.83 40.99 -17.43
N THR A 133 -57.85 40.54 -18.67
CA THR A 133 -56.97 39.47 -19.14
C THR A 133 -55.81 40.09 -19.89
N CYS A 134 -54.59 39.75 -19.48
CA CYS A 134 -53.40 40.09 -20.25
C CYS A 134 -53.19 39.04 -21.33
N VAL A 135 -53.40 39.41 -22.60
CA VAL A 135 -53.22 38.48 -23.72
C VAL A 135 -51.75 38.05 -23.85
N THR A 136 -50.82 38.90 -23.41
CA THR A 136 -49.38 38.60 -23.44
C THR A 136 -48.95 37.61 -22.37
N CYS A 137 -49.60 37.62 -21.20
CA CYS A 137 -49.33 36.68 -20.12
C CYS A 137 -50.27 35.48 -20.10
N GLU A 138 -51.36 35.52 -20.89
CA GLU A 138 -52.44 34.54 -20.90
C GLU A 138 -53.08 34.34 -19.52
N VAL A 139 -53.06 35.38 -18.68
CA VAL A 139 -53.55 35.34 -17.29
C VAL A 139 -54.60 36.44 -17.07
N SER A 140 -55.65 36.07 -16.35
CA SER A 140 -56.69 36.99 -15.88
C SER A 140 -56.35 37.48 -14.48
N TYR A 141 -56.31 38.81 -14.30
CA TYR A 141 -55.89 39.47 -13.06
C TYR A 141 -57.04 40.28 -12.45
N CYS A 142 -57.19 40.24 -11.13
CA CYS A 142 -57.91 41.28 -10.40
C CYS A 142 -57.08 42.58 -10.41
N ASP A 143 -57.70 43.70 -10.04
CA ASP A 143 -57.06 45.02 -10.12
C ASP A 143 -55.74 45.10 -9.30
N GLU A 144 -55.69 44.41 -8.16
CA GLU A 144 -54.54 44.44 -7.26
C GLU A 144 -53.36 43.61 -7.82
N CYS A 145 -53.63 42.37 -8.25
CA CYS A 145 -52.63 41.51 -8.87
C CYS A 145 -52.17 42.07 -10.23
N LEU A 146 -53.04 42.78 -10.97
CA LEU A 146 -52.68 43.45 -12.21
C LEU A 146 -51.67 44.57 -11.94
N LYS A 147 -51.89 45.42 -10.94
CA LYS A 147 -50.94 46.49 -10.59
C LYS A 147 -49.60 45.94 -10.08
N ALA A 148 -49.63 44.83 -9.35
CA ALA A 148 -48.43 44.18 -8.83
C ALA A 148 -47.58 43.53 -9.94
N THR A 149 -48.23 42.90 -10.93
CA THR A 149 -47.55 42.15 -12.01
C THR A 149 -47.31 42.99 -13.27
N HIS A 150 -48.14 43.99 -13.52
CA HIS A 150 -48.10 44.93 -14.65
C HIS A 150 -48.09 46.39 -14.14
N PRO A 151 -47.05 46.81 -13.39
CA PRO A 151 -46.89 48.22 -13.06
C PRO A 151 -46.69 49.04 -14.35
N ASN A 152 -47.12 50.31 -14.37
CA ASN A 152 -46.96 51.25 -15.50
C ASN A 152 -45.48 51.64 -15.75
N LYS A 153 -44.58 50.66 -15.87
CA LYS A 153 -43.15 50.77 -16.12
C LYS A 153 -42.75 49.68 -17.13
N LYS A 154 -41.77 49.97 -17.98
CA LYS A 154 -41.22 48.96 -18.93
C LYS A 154 -40.62 47.78 -18.13
N PRO A 155 -40.77 46.53 -18.60
CA PRO A 155 -41.21 46.11 -19.94
C PRO A 155 -42.73 45.94 -20.11
N PHE A 156 -43.51 45.94 -19.02
CA PHE A 156 -44.91 45.50 -19.02
C PHE A 156 -45.90 46.48 -19.63
N THR A 157 -45.47 47.71 -19.95
CA THR A 157 -46.28 48.72 -20.66
C THR A 157 -46.66 48.32 -22.10
N GLY A 158 -45.98 47.31 -22.69
CA GLY A 158 -46.32 46.76 -24.00
C GLY A 158 -47.32 45.59 -23.98
N HIS A 159 -47.75 45.15 -22.80
CA HIS A 159 -48.68 44.02 -22.68
C HIS A 159 -50.12 44.45 -22.99
N ARG A 160 -50.82 43.67 -23.81
CA ARG A 160 -52.18 44.00 -24.25
C ARG A 160 -53.22 43.48 -23.26
N LEU A 161 -53.95 44.38 -22.62
CA LEU A 161 -55.00 44.09 -21.64
C LEU A 161 -56.39 44.24 -22.28
N ILE A 162 -57.22 43.20 -22.20
CA ILE A 162 -58.59 43.17 -22.72
C ILE A 162 -59.59 42.84 -21.60
N GLU A 163 -60.89 42.89 -21.89
CA GLU A 163 -61.93 42.44 -20.95
C GLU A 163 -61.76 40.96 -20.59
N PRO A 164 -62.12 40.54 -19.36
CA PRO A 164 -61.91 39.16 -18.90
C PRO A 164 -62.60 38.13 -19.80
N ILE A 165 -61.82 37.22 -20.39
CA ILE A 165 -62.34 36.14 -21.23
C ILE A 165 -62.27 34.81 -20.45
N PRO A 166 -63.32 33.97 -20.44
CA PRO A 166 -63.28 32.63 -19.87
C PRO A 166 -62.18 31.75 -20.54
N ASP A 167 -61.52 30.90 -19.75
CA ASP A 167 -60.31 30.10 -20.09
C ASP A 167 -60.41 29.21 -21.36
N SER A 168 -61.58 29.10 -21.99
CA SER A 168 -61.81 28.24 -23.16
C SER A 168 -61.25 28.78 -24.48
N HIS A 169 -60.75 30.02 -24.55
CA HIS A 169 -60.24 30.64 -25.79
C HIS A 169 -58.70 30.90 -25.86
N LEU A 170 -57.92 30.63 -24.81
CA LEU A 170 -56.46 30.87 -24.75
C LEU A 170 -55.60 29.69 -25.26
N ARG A 171 -56.06 28.90 -26.23
CA ARG A 171 -55.29 27.76 -26.77
C ARG A 171 -54.32 28.15 -27.90
N GLY A 172 -53.11 28.56 -27.50
CA GLY A 172 -51.87 28.35 -28.26
C GLY A 172 -51.00 29.61 -28.40
N LEU A 173 -49.72 29.49 -28.03
CA LEU A 173 -48.69 30.49 -28.28
C LEU A 173 -48.71 30.87 -29.78
N MET A 174 -48.95 32.15 -30.05
CA MET A 174 -48.97 32.69 -31.41
C MET A 174 -47.57 33.20 -31.78
N CYS A 175 -47.26 33.15 -33.06
CA CYS A 175 -45.98 33.64 -33.55
C CYS A 175 -45.89 35.17 -33.39
N LEU A 176 -44.77 35.65 -32.84
CA LEU A 176 -44.51 37.08 -32.63
C LEU A 176 -44.46 37.89 -33.92
N GLU A 177 -44.19 37.25 -35.06
CA GLU A 177 -44.15 37.89 -36.39
C GLU A 177 -45.43 37.67 -37.20
N HIS A 178 -46.20 36.63 -36.87
CA HIS A 178 -47.39 36.21 -37.60
C HIS A 178 -48.52 35.99 -36.60
N GLU A 179 -49.24 37.07 -36.28
CA GLU A 179 -50.20 37.14 -35.16
C GLU A 179 -51.33 36.10 -35.23
N ASN A 180 -51.62 35.56 -36.43
CA ASN A 180 -52.67 34.55 -36.66
C ASN A 180 -52.13 33.12 -36.83
N GLU A 181 -50.82 32.90 -36.72
CA GLU A 181 -50.20 31.58 -36.82
C GLU A 181 -49.75 31.05 -35.46
N LYS A 182 -50.04 29.78 -35.19
CA LYS A 182 -49.54 29.11 -33.99
C LYS A 182 -48.06 28.76 -34.13
N VAL A 183 -47.29 28.92 -33.05
CA VAL A 183 -45.92 28.40 -33.03
C VAL A 183 -45.97 26.88 -33.04
N ASN A 184 -45.24 26.28 -33.97
CA ASN A 184 -45.19 24.83 -34.17
C ASN A 184 -43.77 24.33 -34.49
N MET A 185 -42.81 25.26 -34.59
CA MET A 185 -41.42 24.99 -34.93
C MET A 185 -40.50 25.71 -33.94
N TYR A 186 -39.29 25.20 -33.78
CA TYR A 186 -38.22 25.80 -32.99
C TYR A 186 -37.04 26.10 -33.91
N CYS A 187 -36.63 27.36 -33.99
CA CYS A 187 -35.39 27.73 -34.66
C CYS A 187 -34.19 27.39 -33.79
N VAL A 188 -33.37 26.43 -34.23
CA VAL A 188 -32.14 26.02 -33.55
C VAL A 188 -31.10 27.13 -33.61
N THR A 189 -31.03 27.84 -34.73
CA THR A 189 -30.04 28.90 -34.96
C THR A 189 -30.24 30.11 -34.04
N ASP A 190 -31.49 30.53 -33.82
CA ASP A 190 -31.79 31.72 -33.01
C ASP A 190 -32.33 31.41 -31.61
N GLU A 191 -32.49 30.12 -31.29
CA GLU A 191 -33.08 29.62 -30.04
C GLU A 191 -34.48 30.16 -29.73
N GLN A 192 -35.36 30.18 -30.74
CA GLN A 192 -36.69 30.81 -30.64
C GLN A 192 -37.84 29.93 -31.15
N LEU A 193 -39.02 30.12 -30.58
CA LEU A 193 -40.28 29.53 -31.04
C LEU A 193 -40.80 30.30 -32.26
N ILE A 194 -41.09 29.60 -33.34
CA ILE A 194 -41.56 30.19 -34.60
C ILE A 194 -42.76 29.42 -35.16
N CYS A 195 -43.52 30.03 -36.08
CA CYS A 195 -44.51 29.29 -36.89
C CYS A 195 -43.92 28.82 -38.23
N ALA A 196 -44.68 28.04 -38.99
CA ALA A 196 -44.30 27.60 -40.33
C ALA A 196 -44.04 28.77 -41.29
N LEU A 197 -44.77 29.89 -41.18
CA LEU A 197 -44.57 31.05 -42.06
C LEU A 197 -43.20 31.71 -41.84
N CYS A 198 -42.69 31.76 -40.61
CA CYS A 198 -41.34 32.25 -40.32
C CYS A 198 -40.25 31.48 -41.09
N LYS A 199 -40.45 30.18 -41.34
CA LYS A 199 -39.53 29.35 -42.13
C LYS A 199 -39.80 29.43 -43.64
N LEU A 200 -41.06 29.51 -44.06
CA LEU A 200 -41.40 29.49 -45.49
C LEU A 200 -41.10 30.81 -46.20
N VAL A 201 -41.45 31.93 -45.56
CA VAL A 201 -41.39 33.27 -46.16
C VAL A 201 -40.78 34.33 -45.23
N GLY A 202 -40.64 34.03 -43.94
CA GLY A 202 -40.10 34.95 -42.94
C GLY A 202 -38.58 34.92 -42.80
N ARG A 203 -38.10 35.57 -41.73
CA ARG A 203 -36.66 35.81 -41.48
C ARG A 203 -35.84 34.56 -41.15
N HIS A 204 -36.49 33.42 -40.90
CA HIS A 204 -35.85 32.15 -40.54
C HIS A 204 -35.76 31.17 -41.72
N ARG A 205 -35.90 31.66 -42.96
CA ARG A 205 -35.92 30.84 -44.19
C ARG A 205 -34.69 29.96 -44.34
N ASP A 206 -33.52 30.47 -44.02
CA ASP A 206 -32.25 29.76 -44.17
C ASP A 206 -31.71 29.18 -42.84
N HIS A 207 -32.47 29.36 -41.74
CA HIS A 207 -32.05 28.88 -40.42
C HIS A 207 -32.43 27.42 -40.18
N GLN A 208 -31.67 26.75 -39.32
CA GLN A 208 -31.98 25.37 -38.94
C GLN A 208 -33.19 25.38 -38.01
N VAL A 209 -34.26 24.68 -38.39
CA VAL A 209 -35.51 24.59 -37.62
C VAL A 209 -35.86 23.14 -37.35
N ALA A 210 -36.47 22.87 -36.20
CA ALA A 210 -36.99 21.57 -35.82
C ALA A 210 -38.48 21.69 -35.47
N ALA A 211 -39.23 20.59 -35.57
CA ALA A 211 -40.59 20.55 -35.04
C ALA A 211 -40.55 20.77 -33.53
N LEU A 212 -41.53 21.52 -33.01
CA LEU A 212 -41.56 21.89 -31.59
C LEU A 212 -41.64 20.66 -30.67
N GLY A 213 -42.46 19.67 -31.04
CA GLY A 213 -42.58 18.41 -30.29
C GLY A 213 -41.26 17.63 -30.21
N ASP A 214 -40.56 17.48 -31.34
CA ASP A 214 -39.27 16.78 -31.39
C ASP A 214 -38.20 17.49 -30.56
N ARG A 215 -38.17 18.83 -30.59
CA ARG A 215 -37.22 19.63 -29.80
C ARG A 215 -37.55 19.57 -28.31
N PHE A 216 -38.83 19.61 -27.95
CA PHE A 216 -39.29 19.45 -26.57
C PHE A 216 -38.86 18.11 -25.99
N GLU A 217 -39.15 17.00 -26.68
CA GLU A 217 -38.77 15.66 -26.20
C GLU A 217 -37.25 15.53 -26.06
N LYS A 218 -36.47 16.03 -27.03
CA LYS A 218 -34.99 15.99 -26.93
C LYS A 218 -34.45 16.78 -25.74
N ILE A 219 -34.92 18.01 -25.50
CA ILE A 219 -34.46 18.81 -24.35
C ILE A 219 -34.94 18.17 -23.04
N LYS A 220 -36.19 17.72 -22.98
CA LYS A 220 -36.77 17.08 -21.79
C LYS A 220 -36.00 15.81 -21.43
N GLN A 221 -35.74 14.93 -22.39
CA GLN A 221 -34.97 13.70 -22.17
C GLN A 221 -33.53 14.01 -21.73
N SER A 222 -32.89 15.04 -22.32
CA SER A 222 -31.56 15.48 -21.91
C SER A 222 -31.56 15.99 -20.47
N LEU A 223 -32.56 16.79 -20.08
CA LEU A 223 -32.70 17.31 -18.73
C LEU A 223 -32.98 16.19 -17.72
N GLU A 224 -33.87 15.25 -18.03
CA GLU A 224 -34.16 14.07 -17.20
C GLU A 224 -32.90 13.22 -16.99
N THR A 225 -32.13 12.99 -18.05
CA THR A 225 -30.86 12.23 -17.97
C THR A 225 -29.83 12.96 -17.11
N ASN A 226 -29.65 14.28 -17.31
CA ASN A 226 -28.71 15.08 -16.53
C ASN A 226 -29.12 15.17 -15.06
N LEU A 227 -30.41 15.30 -14.78
CA LEU A 227 -30.96 15.32 -13.42
C LEU A 227 -30.74 13.97 -12.73
N ALA A 228 -31.01 12.86 -13.41
CA ALA A 228 -30.75 11.52 -12.87
C ALA A 228 -29.26 11.31 -12.55
N ASN A 229 -28.37 11.76 -13.43
CA ASN A 229 -26.92 11.71 -13.20
C ASN A 229 -26.50 12.57 -11.99
N LEU A 230 -27.10 13.76 -11.83
CA LEU A 230 -26.81 14.63 -10.70
C LEU A 230 -27.28 14.02 -9.37
N ILE A 231 -28.49 13.46 -9.33
CA ILE A 231 -29.03 12.75 -8.16
C ILE A 231 -28.11 11.59 -7.80
N LYS A 232 -27.68 10.79 -8.78
CA LYS A 232 -26.75 9.68 -8.57
C LYS A 232 -25.43 10.17 -7.96
N ARG A 233 -24.83 11.23 -8.51
CA ARG A 233 -23.59 11.81 -7.95
C ARG A 233 -23.78 12.38 -6.55
N ASN A 234 -24.94 12.97 -6.25
CA ASN A 234 -25.22 13.47 -4.91
C ASN A 234 -25.29 12.31 -3.90
N ASN A 235 -25.95 11.21 -4.24
CA ASN A 235 -25.99 10.01 -3.39
C ASN A 235 -24.60 9.38 -3.19
N GLU A 236 -23.74 9.39 -4.22
CA GLU A 236 -22.34 8.97 -4.12
C GLU A 236 -21.55 9.86 -3.15
N LEU A 237 -21.75 11.18 -3.19
CA LEU A 237 -21.14 12.14 -2.26
C LEU A 237 -21.63 11.96 -0.83
N GLU A 238 -22.92 11.74 -0.61
CA GLU A 238 -23.48 11.44 0.72
C GLU A 238 -22.86 10.15 1.30
N THR A 239 -22.70 9.13 0.46
CA THR A 239 -22.05 7.87 0.85
C THR A 239 -20.57 8.07 1.18
N LEU A 240 -19.86 8.90 0.41
CA LEU A 240 -18.47 9.27 0.68
C LEU A 240 -18.35 10.05 1.99
N MET A 241 -19.24 11.00 2.24
CA MET A 241 -19.30 11.78 3.48
C MET A 241 -19.54 10.86 4.69
N GLY A 242 -20.45 9.89 4.58
CA GLY A 242 -20.67 8.88 5.62
C GLY A 242 -19.40 8.07 5.92
N ARG A 243 -18.66 7.65 4.89
CA ARG A 243 -17.37 6.97 5.05
C ARG A 243 -16.32 7.86 5.73
N LEU A 244 -16.26 9.15 5.38
CA LEU A 244 -15.34 10.09 6.02
C LEU A 244 -15.67 10.26 7.52
N ILE A 245 -16.94 10.42 7.87
CA ILE A 245 -17.37 10.53 9.28
C ILE A 245 -17.00 9.27 10.06
N GLN A 246 -17.26 8.09 9.51
CA GLN A 246 -16.84 6.82 10.12
C GLN A 246 -15.33 6.72 10.30
N THR A 247 -14.56 7.18 9.31
CA THR A 247 -13.10 7.22 9.39
C THR A 247 -12.63 8.15 10.51
N CYS A 248 -13.21 9.34 10.64
CA CYS A 248 -12.92 10.26 11.74
C CYS A 248 -13.20 9.63 13.11
N GLN A 249 -14.38 9.03 13.29
CA GLN A 249 -14.74 8.34 14.53
C GLN A 249 -13.78 7.19 14.86
N HIS A 250 -13.34 6.44 13.85
CA HIS A 250 -12.38 5.36 14.03
C HIS A 250 -11.01 5.88 14.49
N VAL A 251 -10.54 6.99 13.90
CA VAL A 251 -9.28 7.64 14.30
C VAL A 251 -9.34 8.12 15.74
N GLU A 252 -10.43 8.78 16.14
CA GLU A 252 -10.65 9.24 17.51
C GLU A 252 -10.63 8.06 18.50
N ALA A 253 -11.43 7.03 18.24
CA ALA A 253 -11.49 5.84 19.10
C ALA A 253 -10.13 5.12 19.20
N ASN A 254 -9.38 5.04 18.10
CA ASN A 254 -8.05 4.44 18.09
C ASN A 254 -7.04 5.27 18.88
N ALA A 255 -7.08 6.61 18.76
CA ALA A 255 -6.22 7.51 19.51
C ALA A 255 -6.44 7.36 21.03
N THR A 256 -7.70 7.43 21.47
CA THR A 256 -8.05 7.23 22.90
C THR A 256 -7.59 5.87 23.40
N ARG A 257 -7.75 4.80 22.61
CA ARG A 257 -7.26 3.46 22.98
C ARG A 257 -5.74 3.43 23.15
N GLN A 258 -5.00 4.10 22.27
CA GLN A 258 -3.54 4.13 22.34
C GLN A 258 -3.03 4.98 23.53
N GLU A 259 -3.74 6.05 23.89
CA GLU A 259 -3.46 6.84 25.10
C GLU A 259 -3.64 6.02 26.39
N VAL A 260 -4.73 5.23 26.48
CA VAL A 260 -4.95 4.33 27.62
C VAL A 260 -3.83 3.28 27.69
N LYS A 261 -3.49 2.65 26.57
CA LYS A 261 -2.41 1.65 26.51
C LYS A 261 -1.05 2.23 26.90
N LEU A 262 -0.72 3.46 26.46
CA LEU A 262 0.50 4.14 26.87
C LEU A 262 0.55 4.31 28.39
N THR A 263 -0.57 4.74 28.99
CA THR A 263 -0.68 4.92 30.43
C THR A 263 -0.44 3.60 31.17
N GLU A 264 -1.07 2.50 30.72
CA GLU A 264 -0.90 1.17 31.30
C GLU A 264 0.55 0.66 31.23
N GLU A 265 1.23 0.82 30.09
CA GLU A 265 2.64 0.40 29.92
C GLU A 265 3.60 1.26 30.79
N CYS A 266 3.36 2.57 30.88
CA CYS A 266 4.12 3.44 31.77
C CYS A 266 3.94 3.07 33.25
N ASP A 267 2.71 2.78 33.67
CA ASP A 267 2.41 2.37 35.05
C ASP A 267 3.12 1.07 35.41
N GLN A 268 3.21 0.10 34.49
CA GLN A 268 3.98 -1.13 34.69
C GLN A 268 5.48 -0.85 34.88
N LEU A 269 6.08 0.03 34.07
CA LEU A 269 7.48 0.42 34.23
C LEU A 269 7.73 1.11 35.57
N ILE A 270 6.80 1.99 35.99
CA ILE A 270 6.85 2.65 37.30
C ILE A 270 6.78 1.61 38.42
N GLU A 271 5.89 0.63 38.34
CA GLU A 271 5.76 -0.43 39.33
C GLU A 271 7.08 -1.22 39.47
N ILE A 272 7.68 -1.63 38.36
CA ILE A 272 8.97 -2.33 38.35
C ILE A 272 10.04 -1.49 39.04
N ILE A 273 10.15 -0.19 38.72
CA ILE A 273 11.12 0.72 39.34
C ILE A 273 10.87 0.84 40.85
N GLN A 274 9.60 0.95 41.28
CA GLN A 274 9.23 1.02 42.68
C GLN A 274 9.57 -0.26 43.44
N GLN A 275 9.32 -1.44 42.85
CA GLN A 275 9.68 -2.73 43.41
C GLN A 275 11.22 -2.86 43.55
N ARG A 276 11.98 -2.47 42.52
CA ARG A 276 13.46 -2.50 42.55
C ARG A 276 14.01 -1.53 43.60
N ARG A 277 13.41 -0.35 43.76
CA ARG A 277 13.75 0.61 44.83
C ARG A 277 13.60 -0.02 46.22
N LEU A 278 12.48 -0.70 46.48
CA LEU A 278 12.25 -1.38 47.76
C LEU A 278 13.29 -2.47 48.02
N LEU A 279 13.57 -3.30 47.02
CA LEU A 279 14.53 -4.39 47.12
C LEU A 279 15.95 -3.89 47.40
N ILE A 280 16.43 -2.88 46.66
CA ILE A 280 17.75 -2.28 46.87
C ILE A 280 17.80 -1.59 48.24
N GLY A 281 16.73 -0.88 48.63
CA GLY A 281 16.63 -0.23 49.94
C GLY A 281 16.73 -1.22 51.10
N THR A 282 16.12 -2.40 50.98
CA THR A 282 16.24 -3.48 51.99
C THR A 282 17.68 -3.98 52.09
N LYS A 283 18.35 -4.23 50.97
CA LYS A 283 19.76 -4.65 50.95
C LYS A 283 20.69 -3.63 51.63
N ILE A 284 20.44 -2.32 51.42
CA ILE A 284 21.20 -1.26 52.09
C ILE A 284 20.98 -1.33 53.61
N LYS A 285 19.73 -1.46 54.06
CA LYS A 285 19.40 -1.56 55.49
C LYS A 285 20.03 -2.79 56.14
N GLU A 286 19.95 -3.95 55.51
CA GLU A 286 20.57 -5.20 55.98
C GLU A 286 22.09 -5.06 56.06
N GLY A 287 22.71 -4.54 55.00
CA GLY A 287 24.15 -4.28 54.94
C GLY A 287 24.63 -3.32 56.03
N LYS A 288 23.83 -2.29 56.35
CA LYS A 288 24.09 -1.38 57.47
C LYS A 288 24.00 -2.11 58.82
N VAL A 289 22.94 -2.88 59.06
CA VAL A 289 22.73 -3.60 60.32
C VAL A 289 23.87 -4.59 60.60
N VAL A 290 24.30 -5.35 59.58
CA VAL A 290 25.40 -6.31 59.72
C VAL A 290 26.71 -5.61 60.13
N ARG A 291 27.06 -4.50 59.46
CA ARG A 291 28.28 -3.74 59.77
C ARG A 291 28.24 -3.09 61.15
N LEU A 292 27.12 -2.44 61.51
CA LEU A 292 26.93 -1.87 62.84
C LEU A 292 27.04 -2.93 63.93
N ARG A 293 26.51 -4.14 63.71
CA ARG A 293 26.66 -5.26 64.64
C ARG A 293 28.12 -5.66 64.82
N LYS A 294 28.90 -5.75 63.74
CA LYS A 294 30.35 -6.06 63.82
C LYS A 294 31.11 -4.98 64.58
N LEU A 295 30.85 -3.70 64.29
CA LEU A 295 31.49 -2.57 64.98
C LEU A 295 31.10 -2.55 66.47
N ALA A 296 29.83 -2.78 66.80
CA ALA A 296 29.38 -2.89 68.19
C ALA A 296 30.09 -4.02 68.94
N GLN A 297 30.32 -5.16 68.27
CA GLN A 297 31.09 -6.27 68.85
C GLN A 297 32.55 -5.90 69.08
N GLN A 298 33.21 -5.23 68.13
CA GLN A 298 34.59 -4.75 68.30
C GLN A 298 34.68 -3.75 69.47
N ILE A 299 33.73 -2.81 69.58
CA ILE A 299 33.65 -1.87 70.70
C ILE A 299 33.48 -2.61 72.04
N ALA A 300 32.61 -3.62 72.10
CA ALA A 300 32.41 -4.42 73.31
C ALA A 300 33.70 -5.16 73.72
N ASN A 301 34.41 -5.74 72.76
CA ASN A 301 35.70 -6.41 73.01
C ASN A 301 36.75 -5.42 73.54
N CYS A 302 36.85 -4.22 72.95
CA CYS A 302 37.75 -3.17 73.43
C CYS A 302 37.40 -2.72 74.84
N LYS A 303 36.11 -2.49 75.14
CA LYS A 303 35.64 -2.12 76.49
C LYS A 303 36.03 -3.17 77.54
N GLN A 304 35.79 -4.44 77.24
CA GLN A 304 36.16 -5.54 78.15
C GLN A 304 37.68 -5.62 78.38
N CYS A 305 38.48 -5.38 77.35
CA CYS A 305 39.93 -5.32 77.45
C CYS A 305 40.39 -4.17 78.37
N ILE A 306 39.81 -2.99 78.20
CA ILE A 306 40.07 -1.81 79.03
C ILE A 306 39.69 -2.08 80.50
N GLU A 307 38.52 -2.66 80.77
CA GLU A 307 38.07 -2.98 82.14
C GLU A 307 39.01 -3.97 82.83
N ARG A 308 39.42 -5.04 82.14
CA ARG A 308 40.37 -6.03 82.68
C ARG A 308 41.71 -5.39 82.99
N SER A 309 42.26 -4.63 82.05
CA SER A 309 43.53 -3.90 82.26
C SER A 309 43.43 -2.89 83.39
N GLY A 310 42.34 -2.12 83.47
CA GLY A 310 42.08 -1.18 84.56
C GLY A 310 42.06 -1.86 85.93
N SER A 311 41.39 -3.01 86.05
CA SER A 311 41.36 -3.78 87.30
C SER A 311 42.74 -4.28 87.72
N LEU A 312 43.59 -4.70 86.77
CA LEU A 312 44.95 -5.15 87.01
C LEU A 312 45.86 -3.98 87.43
N ILE A 313 45.70 -2.81 86.80
CA ILE A 313 46.39 -1.58 87.19
C ILE A 313 46.06 -1.21 88.63
N THR A 314 44.77 -1.18 89.01
CA THR A 314 44.37 -0.87 90.39
C THR A 314 44.93 -1.87 91.41
N GLN A 315 44.97 -3.17 91.06
CA GLN A 315 45.60 -4.19 91.92
C GLN A 315 47.11 -3.95 92.07
N ALA A 316 47.81 -3.65 90.98
CA ALA A 316 49.23 -3.35 91.01
C ALA A 316 49.53 -2.08 91.83
N GLU A 317 48.77 -1.00 91.62
CA GLU A 317 48.87 0.23 92.40
C GLU A 317 48.62 0.01 93.90
N HIS A 318 47.66 -0.85 94.26
CA HIS A 318 47.40 -1.19 95.65
C HIS A 318 48.57 -1.96 96.26
N THR A 319 49.11 -2.97 95.55
CA THR A 319 50.30 -3.70 96.01
C THR A 319 51.51 -2.80 96.17
N LEU A 320 51.71 -1.81 95.28
CA LEU A 320 52.81 -0.85 95.36
C LEU A 320 52.72 0.09 96.59
N LYS A 321 51.53 0.24 97.19
CA LYS A 321 51.32 1.05 98.41
C LYS A 321 51.50 0.24 99.70
N GLU A 322 51.75 -1.07 99.63
CA GLU A 322 51.97 -1.91 100.81
C GLU A 322 53.34 -1.63 101.43
N ASN A 323 53.37 -1.33 102.73
CA ASN A 323 54.57 -0.94 103.47
C ASN A 323 55.19 -2.13 104.24
N ASP A 324 54.42 -3.19 104.50
CA ASP A 324 54.93 -4.42 105.10
C ASP A 324 55.67 -5.26 104.05
N HIS A 325 56.98 -5.46 104.26
CA HIS A 325 57.85 -6.09 103.28
C HIS A 325 57.51 -7.58 103.05
N ALA A 326 57.02 -8.29 104.08
CA ALA A 326 56.68 -9.71 103.97
C ALA A 326 55.36 -9.91 103.21
N ARG A 327 54.33 -9.08 103.48
CA ARG A 327 53.06 -9.09 102.74
C ARG A 327 53.22 -8.62 101.29
N PHE A 328 54.08 -7.62 101.07
CA PHE A 328 54.44 -7.19 99.73
C PHE A 328 55.04 -8.35 98.93
N LEU A 329 56.09 -9.01 99.43
CA LEU A 329 56.75 -10.10 98.70
C LEU A 329 55.83 -11.30 98.43
N GLN A 330 54.85 -11.59 99.30
CA GLN A 330 53.87 -12.66 99.09
C GLN A 330 52.92 -12.38 97.91
N THR A 331 52.55 -11.12 97.67
CA THR A 331 51.56 -10.74 96.64
C THR A 331 52.20 -10.17 95.37
N ALA A 332 53.33 -9.48 95.50
CA ALA A 332 54.04 -8.80 94.43
C ALA A 332 54.50 -9.76 93.32
N LYS A 333 54.92 -11.00 93.66
CA LYS A 333 55.35 -11.97 92.64
C LYS A 333 54.22 -12.30 91.66
N ASN A 334 53.03 -12.62 92.18
CA ASN A 334 51.87 -12.97 91.34
C ASN A 334 51.38 -11.78 90.51
N ILE A 335 51.31 -10.59 91.10
CA ILE A 335 50.91 -9.38 90.38
C ILE A 335 51.94 -9.00 89.31
N THR A 336 53.23 -9.12 89.60
CA THR A 336 54.30 -8.86 88.63
C THR A 336 54.24 -9.82 87.45
N GLU A 337 54.01 -11.11 87.69
CA GLU A 337 53.81 -12.10 86.63
C GLU A 337 52.57 -11.76 85.78
N ARG A 338 51.45 -11.41 86.40
CA ARG A 338 50.21 -11.05 85.68
C ARG A 338 50.35 -9.76 84.86
N VAL A 339 51.03 -8.75 85.39
CA VAL A 339 51.35 -7.50 84.67
C VAL A 339 52.31 -7.79 83.52
N SER A 340 53.38 -8.56 83.76
CA SER A 340 54.35 -8.96 82.73
C SER A 340 53.69 -9.76 81.60
N MET A 341 52.80 -10.70 81.92
CA MET A 341 52.05 -11.46 80.92
C MET A 341 51.08 -10.57 80.13
N ALA A 342 50.41 -9.62 80.79
CA ALA A 342 49.52 -8.68 80.13
C ALA A 342 50.30 -7.71 79.22
N THR A 343 51.49 -7.27 79.62
CA THR A 343 52.33 -6.35 78.82
C THR A 343 53.08 -7.05 77.69
N ALA A 344 53.47 -8.32 77.85
CA ALA A 344 54.16 -9.10 76.81
C ALA A 344 53.23 -9.58 75.69
N SER A 345 51.92 -9.70 75.94
CA SER A 345 50.95 -10.13 74.93
C SER A 345 50.20 -8.95 74.32
N SER A 346 50.61 -8.52 73.12
CA SER A 346 49.93 -7.44 72.38
C SER A 346 48.45 -7.73 72.11
N GLN A 347 48.07 -9.00 71.95
CA GLN A 347 46.67 -9.45 71.76
C GLN A 347 45.82 -9.35 73.04
N VAL A 348 46.44 -9.32 74.22
CA VAL A 348 45.75 -9.16 75.52
C VAL A 348 45.51 -7.70 75.86
N LEU A 349 46.28 -6.77 75.28
CA LEU A 349 46.16 -5.33 75.50
C LEU A 349 45.34 -4.62 74.41
N ILE A 350 45.41 -5.06 73.16
CA ILE A 350 44.76 -4.40 72.02
C ILE A 350 44.08 -5.46 71.13
N PRO A 351 42.74 -5.50 71.05
CA PRO A 351 42.04 -6.34 70.09
C PRO A 351 42.38 -5.95 68.64
N GLU A 352 42.32 -6.89 67.69
CA GLU A 352 42.39 -6.55 66.26
C GLU A 352 41.14 -5.73 65.87
N ILE A 353 41.35 -4.46 65.51
CA ILE A 353 40.28 -3.54 65.08
C ILE A 353 40.33 -3.41 63.57
N ASN A 354 39.20 -3.71 62.90
CA ASN A 354 39.04 -3.47 61.48
C ASN A 354 38.15 -2.25 61.26
N LEU A 355 38.78 -1.13 60.89
CA LEU A 355 38.11 0.15 60.60
C LEU A 355 37.65 0.28 59.15
N ASN A 356 38.01 -0.66 58.27
CA ASN A 356 37.72 -0.61 56.85
C ASN A 356 36.32 -1.18 56.50
N ASP A 357 35.56 -1.66 57.48
CA ASP A 357 34.18 -2.15 57.27
C ASP A 357 33.19 -0.96 57.18
N THR A 358 33.49 -0.02 56.28
CA THR A 358 32.67 1.15 55.98
C THR A 358 31.65 0.85 54.87
N PHE A 359 30.73 1.78 54.63
CA PHE A 359 29.70 1.65 53.59
C PHE A 359 30.12 2.29 52.25
N ASP A 360 31.35 2.78 52.15
CA ASP A 360 31.81 3.65 51.05
C ASP A 360 31.99 2.93 49.71
N THR A 361 32.05 1.59 49.75
CA THR A 361 32.14 0.72 48.56
C THR A 361 30.78 0.44 47.91
N PHE A 362 29.67 0.90 48.50
CA PHE A 362 28.35 0.79 47.89
C PHE A 362 28.08 1.96 46.96
N ALA A 363 28.14 1.70 45.65
CA ALA A 363 27.82 2.69 44.61
C ALA A 363 26.51 2.31 43.89
N LEU A 364 25.67 3.32 43.62
CA LEU A 364 24.49 3.18 42.77
C LEU A 364 24.74 3.91 41.46
N ASP A 365 24.73 3.16 40.36
CA ASP A 365 24.75 3.71 39.02
C ASP A 365 23.56 3.15 38.24
N PHE A 366 22.70 4.05 37.77
CA PHE A 366 21.51 3.74 36.96
C PHE A 366 21.58 4.43 35.59
N SER A 367 22.78 4.84 35.15
CA SER A 367 22.95 5.64 33.93
C SER A 367 22.50 4.88 32.67
N ARG A 368 22.72 3.56 32.63
CA ARG A 368 22.27 2.72 31.52
C ARG A 368 20.75 2.64 31.47
N GLU A 369 20.11 2.35 32.60
CA GLU A 369 18.66 2.22 32.70
C GLU A 369 17.96 3.54 32.40
N LYS A 370 18.52 4.67 32.88
CA LYS A 370 18.03 6.02 32.52
C LYS A 370 18.07 6.24 31.02
N LYS A 371 19.19 5.92 30.37
CA LYS A 371 19.32 6.07 28.91
C LYS A 371 18.32 5.19 28.14
N MET A 372 18.00 3.99 28.65
CA MET A 372 16.97 3.14 28.06
C MET A 372 15.56 3.75 28.20
N LEU A 373 15.26 4.38 29.35
CA LEU A 373 13.99 5.07 29.58
C LEU A 373 13.85 6.37 28.77
N GLU A 374 14.93 7.12 28.58
CA GLU A 374 14.95 8.34 27.74
C GLU A 374 14.69 8.03 26.26
N ASN A 375 15.02 6.82 25.81
CA ASN A 375 14.82 6.36 24.44
C ASN A 375 13.48 5.63 24.23
N LEU A 376 12.54 5.69 25.20
CA LEU A 376 11.21 5.15 25.00
C LEU A 376 10.48 5.94 23.92
N ASP A 377 10.00 5.24 22.90
CA ASP A 377 9.23 5.81 21.80
C ASP A 377 8.04 4.90 21.47
N TYR A 378 7.09 5.40 20.68
CA TYR A 378 5.97 4.58 20.21
C TYR A 378 6.49 3.45 19.32
N LEU A 379 5.89 2.27 19.45
CA LEU A 379 6.26 1.13 18.60
C LEU A 379 5.97 1.50 17.14
N THR A 380 7.01 1.45 16.31
CA THR A 380 6.87 1.53 14.85
C THR A 380 6.88 0.13 14.25
N ALA A 381 6.40 0.00 13.02
CA ALA A 381 6.64 -1.23 12.25
C ALA A 381 8.17 -1.51 12.23
N PRO A 382 8.60 -2.78 12.28
CA PRO A 382 10.02 -3.11 12.34
C PRO A 382 10.73 -2.61 11.09
N ASN A 383 12.05 -2.42 11.17
CA ASN A 383 12.84 -2.12 9.97
C ASN A 383 12.69 -3.25 8.93
N PRO A 384 12.72 -2.94 7.62
CA PRO A 384 12.72 -3.95 6.58
C PRO A 384 13.80 -5.00 6.81
N PRO A 385 13.46 -6.31 6.84
CA PRO A 385 14.47 -7.35 6.92
C PRO A 385 15.27 -7.41 5.61
N ALA A 386 16.50 -7.87 5.67
CA ALA A 386 17.37 -8.02 4.50
C ALA A 386 17.61 -9.52 4.22
N ILE A 387 17.17 -10.00 3.05
CA ILE A 387 17.48 -11.37 2.60
C ILE A 387 18.98 -11.44 2.29
N ARG A 388 19.65 -12.44 2.87
CA ARG A 388 21.08 -12.71 2.72
C ARG A 388 21.25 -13.83 1.70
N GLU A 389 21.28 -13.46 0.42
CA GLU A 389 21.36 -14.42 -0.69
C GLU A 389 22.58 -15.35 -0.55
N GLU A 390 23.68 -14.85 -0.02
CA GLU A 390 24.92 -15.61 0.20
C GLU A 390 24.80 -16.69 1.29
N LEU A 391 23.79 -16.59 2.16
CA LEU A 391 23.46 -17.60 3.17
C LEU A 391 22.34 -18.53 2.73
N CYS A 392 21.62 -18.19 1.65
CA CYS A 392 20.54 -19.00 1.14
C CYS A 392 21.09 -20.28 0.50
N THR A 393 20.34 -21.38 0.62
CA THR A 393 20.70 -22.66 0.01
C THR A 393 19.56 -23.17 -0.84
N ALA A 394 19.89 -23.77 -1.98
CA ALA A 394 18.91 -24.33 -2.90
C ALA A 394 19.21 -25.80 -3.20
N SER A 395 18.16 -26.59 -3.25
CA SER A 395 18.14 -27.92 -3.83
C SER A 395 17.23 -27.91 -5.07
N HIS A 396 16.95 -29.07 -5.64
CA HIS A 396 16.04 -29.19 -6.78
C HIS A 396 14.56 -28.90 -6.45
N ASP A 397 14.14 -29.08 -5.20
CA ASP A 397 12.73 -28.93 -4.78
C ASP A 397 12.56 -28.10 -3.51
N THR A 398 13.67 -27.58 -2.97
CA THR A 398 13.67 -26.76 -1.76
C THR A 398 14.56 -25.54 -1.90
N ILE A 399 14.17 -24.45 -1.24
CA ILE A 399 15.01 -23.27 -1.04
C ILE A 399 14.92 -22.87 0.43
N THR A 400 16.08 -22.77 1.08
CA THR A 400 16.19 -22.18 2.42
C THR A 400 16.59 -20.73 2.28
N VAL A 401 15.66 -19.85 2.65
CA VAL A 401 15.85 -18.40 2.63
C VAL A 401 16.33 -17.95 3.99
N HIS A 402 17.40 -17.16 4.03
CA HIS A 402 17.97 -16.56 5.24
C HIS A 402 17.86 -15.04 5.17
N TRP A 403 17.57 -14.40 6.29
CA TRP A 403 17.51 -12.93 6.37
C TRP A 403 18.05 -12.41 7.70
N THR A 404 18.23 -11.10 7.79
CA THR A 404 18.66 -10.40 9.01
C THR A 404 17.76 -9.21 9.29
N SER A 405 17.60 -8.86 10.57
CA SER A 405 16.87 -7.67 11.02
C SER A 405 17.73 -6.90 12.01
N ASP A 406 17.82 -5.58 11.85
CA ASP A 406 18.67 -4.73 12.70
C ASP A 406 18.18 -4.64 14.15
N ASP A 407 16.89 -4.85 14.37
CA ASP A 407 16.26 -4.85 15.70
C ASP A 407 15.34 -6.07 15.86
N GLU A 408 15.92 -7.20 16.27
CA GLU A 408 15.17 -8.44 16.52
C GLU A 408 14.15 -8.30 17.66
N PHE A 409 14.34 -7.34 18.57
CA PHE A 409 13.46 -7.18 19.72
C PHE A 409 12.12 -6.53 19.36
N SER A 410 12.07 -5.73 18.30
CA SER A 410 10.82 -5.13 17.81
C SER A 410 10.03 -6.03 16.86
N VAL A 411 10.60 -7.16 16.40
CA VAL A 411 9.91 -8.09 15.49
C VAL A 411 9.11 -9.13 16.27
N GLY A 412 7.80 -9.15 16.08
CA GLY A 412 6.93 -10.18 16.64
C GLY A 412 6.99 -11.49 15.86
N SER A 413 7.00 -11.43 14.52
CA SER A 413 7.11 -12.58 13.62
C SER A 413 7.48 -12.14 12.21
N TYR A 414 7.90 -13.08 11.38
CA TYR A 414 8.07 -12.91 9.95
C TYR A 414 6.96 -13.61 9.15
N GLU A 415 6.72 -13.10 7.96
CA GLU A 415 5.94 -13.76 6.91
C GLU A 415 6.80 -13.84 5.66
N LEU A 416 6.96 -15.04 5.11
CA LEU A 416 7.67 -15.26 3.85
C LEU A 416 6.65 -15.36 2.72
N GLN A 417 6.82 -14.55 1.68
CA GLN A 417 6.02 -14.58 0.47
C GLN A 417 6.89 -15.02 -0.70
N TYR A 418 6.40 -15.92 -1.54
CA TYR A 418 7.11 -16.32 -2.75
C TYR A 418 6.21 -16.63 -3.94
N ALA A 419 6.75 -16.46 -5.15
CA ALA A 419 6.07 -16.76 -6.41
C ALA A 419 7.08 -17.17 -7.50
N ILE A 420 6.61 -17.88 -8.54
CA ILE A 420 7.44 -18.22 -9.71
C ILE A 420 7.76 -16.92 -10.47
N PHE A 421 9.02 -16.72 -10.81
CA PHE A 421 9.50 -15.57 -11.56
C PHE A 421 9.42 -15.84 -13.08
N THR A 422 8.59 -15.07 -13.78
CA THR A 422 8.35 -15.21 -15.23
C THR A 422 8.75 -13.95 -16.03
N GLY A 423 9.56 -13.06 -15.46
CA GLY A 423 10.10 -11.85 -16.12
C GLY A 423 9.79 -10.52 -15.41
N LEU A 424 10.45 -9.44 -15.84
CA LEU A 424 10.37 -8.10 -15.23
C LEU A 424 8.96 -7.47 -15.26
N ALA A 425 8.22 -7.67 -16.36
CA ALA A 425 6.84 -7.17 -16.49
C ALA A 425 5.89 -7.76 -15.44
N ASN A 426 6.19 -8.96 -14.93
CA ASN A 426 5.36 -9.64 -13.93
C ASN A 426 5.64 -9.19 -12.50
N VAL A 427 6.78 -8.56 -12.18
CA VAL A 427 7.07 -8.11 -10.81
C VAL A 427 6.10 -7.00 -10.37
N VAL A 428 5.82 -6.04 -11.26
CA VAL A 428 4.87 -4.94 -10.97
C VAL A 428 3.43 -5.48 -10.86
N SER A 429 3.07 -6.45 -11.72
CA SER A 429 1.76 -7.11 -11.70
C SER A 429 1.55 -7.99 -10.46
N LEU A 430 2.57 -8.77 -10.06
CA LEU A 430 2.56 -9.62 -8.86
C LEU A 430 2.49 -8.79 -7.58
N CYS A 431 3.15 -7.63 -7.51
CA CYS A 431 3.01 -6.70 -6.38
C CYS A 431 1.60 -6.08 -6.30
N SER A 432 0.83 -6.12 -7.38
CA SER A 432 -0.53 -5.55 -7.48
C SER A 432 -1.65 -6.58 -7.24
N SER A 433 -1.33 -7.88 -7.24
CA SER A 433 -2.28 -8.99 -7.09
C SER A 433 -1.91 -9.87 -5.89
N ALA A 434 -2.68 -9.76 -4.80
CA ALA A 434 -2.44 -10.52 -3.57
C ALA A 434 -2.58 -12.04 -3.75
N ASP A 435 -3.37 -12.50 -4.73
CA ASP A 435 -3.70 -13.92 -4.95
C ASP A 435 -2.60 -14.72 -5.65
N SER A 436 -1.51 -14.06 -6.07
CA SER A 436 -0.43 -14.69 -6.85
C SER A 436 0.77 -15.12 -6.01
N TRP A 437 0.75 -14.85 -4.70
CA TRP A 437 1.83 -15.19 -3.77
C TRP A 437 1.47 -16.39 -2.91
N MET A 438 2.43 -17.29 -2.75
CA MET A 438 2.40 -18.29 -1.69
C MET A 438 2.88 -17.63 -0.41
N ILE A 439 2.13 -17.79 0.69
CA ILE A 439 2.38 -17.08 1.95
C ILE A 439 2.65 -18.10 3.07
N VAL A 440 3.76 -17.90 3.77
CA VAL A 440 4.13 -18.65 4.98
C VAL A 440 4.16 -17.66 6.16
N PRO A 441 3.09 -17.61 6.98
CA PRO A 441 3.01 -16.68 8.10
C PRO A 441 3.69 -17.21 9.37
N ASN A 442 3.82 -16.33 10.37
CA ASN A 442 4.18 -16.66 11.76
C ASN A 442 5.55 -17.32 11.97
N ILE A 443 6.53 -17.01 11.13
CA ILE A 443 7.90 -17.52 11.26
C ILE A 443 8.59 -16.77 12.42
N LYS A 444 9.20 -17.51 13.36
CA LYS A 444 9.90 -16.92 14.53
C LYS A 444 11.42 -16.90 14.38
N GLN A 445 11.93 -17.58 13.36
CA GLN A 445 13.35 -17.70 13.07
C GLN A 445 13.72 -16.75 11.93
N ASN A 446 15.01 -16.45 11.77
CA ASN A 446 15.51 -15.61 10.68
C ASN A 446 15.80 -16.40 9.38
N HIS A 447 15.18 -17.58 9.25
CA HIS A 447 15.28 -18.41 8.07
C HIS A 447 14.05 -19.30 7.94
N TYR A 448 13.79 -19.76 6.73
CA TYR A 448 12.73 -20.73 6.45
C TYR A 448 13.05 -21.56 5.21
N THR A 449 12.76 -22.86 5.28
CA THR A 449 12.91 -23.78 4.14
C THR A 449 11.56 -23.98 3.46
N VAL A 450 11.44 -23.53 2.22
CA VAL A 450 10.28 -23.81 1.37
C VAL A 450 10.50 -25.13 0.66
N HIS A 451 9.48 -25.99 0.67
CA HIS A 451 9.50 -27.33 0.09
C HIS A 451 8.50 -27.46 -1.07
N GLY A 452 8.72 -28.43 -1.96
CA GLY A 452 7.82 -28.73 -3.07
C GLY A 452 7.89 -27.70 -4.20
N LEU A 453 9.04 -27.03 -4.33
CA LEU A 453 9.31 -26.12 -5.43
C LEU A 453 9.58 -26.91 -6.72
N GLN A 454 9.28 -26.29 -7.85
CA GLN A 454 9.55 -26.83 -9.17
C GLN A 454 11.04 -26.72 -9.47
N SER A 455 11.66 -27.81 -9.93
CA SER A 455 13.08 -27.83 -10.26
C SER A 455 13.43 -26.92 -11.42
N GLY A 456 14.69 -26.45 -11.44
CA GLY A 456 15.17 -25.57 -12.50
C GLY A 456 14.43 -24.25 -12.64
N THR A 457 13.65 -23.84 -11.64
CA THR A 457 12.74 -22.68 -11.70
C THR A 457 13.30 -21.52 -10.87
N LYS A 458 13.14 -20.30 -11.40
CA LYS A 458 13.45 -19.05 -10.68
C LYS A 458 12.23 -18.62 -9.86
N TYR A 459 12.46 -18.20 -8.63
CA TYR A 459 11.46 -17.72 -7.69
C TYR A 459 11.83 -16.33 -7.17
N ILE A 460 10.81 -15.53 -6.87
CA ILE A 460 10.96 -14.27 -6.15
C ILE A 460 10.50 -14.47 -4.71
N PHE A 461 11.29 -13.99 -3.75
CA PHE A 461 11.03 -14.08 -2.31
C PHE A 461 10.98 -12.68 -1.69
N ILE A 462 10.02 -12.48 -0.80
CA ILE A 462 9.89 -11.28 0.03
C ILE A 462 9.66 -11.72 1.47
N VAL A 463 10.42 -11.16 2.41
CA VAL A 463 10.21 -11.40 3.84
C VAL A 463 9.58 -10.15 4.44
N LYS A 464 8.47 -10.30 5.15
CA LYS A 464 7.87 -9.22 5.93
C LYS A 464 8.18 -9.41 7.40
N ALA A 465 8.76 -8.39 8.03
CA ALA A 465 8.84 -8.31 9.48
C ALA A 465 7.57 -7.67 10.02
N ILE A 466 6.94 -8.30 11.01
CA ILE A 466 5.62 -7.95 11.53
C ILE A 466 5.69 -7.78 13.04
N ASN A 467 5.08 -6.69 13.55
CA ASN A 467 4.83 -6.49 14.96
C ASN A 467 3.45 -5.85 15.19
N GLN A 468 3.15 -5.42 16.42
CA GLN A 468 1.84 -4.83 16.75
C GLN A 468 1.57 -3.50 16.05
N ALA A 469 2.62 -2.77 15.62
CA ALA A 469 2.50 -1.49 14.95
C ALA A 469 2.38 -1.60 13.41
N GLY A 470 2.62 -2.79 12.85
CA GLY A 470 2.45 -3.07 11.44
C GLY A 470 3.57 -3.93 10.88
N SER A 471 3.81 -3.80 9.58
CA SER A 471 4.79 -4.60 8.87
C SER A 471 5.66 -3.78 7.90
N ARG A 472 6.86 -4.28 7.62
CA ARG A 472 7.72 -3.82 6.54
C ARG A 472 8.27 -5.02 5.77
N SER A 473 8.37 -4.88 4.45
CA SER A 473 8.84 -5.91 3.54
C SER A 473 10.30 -5.70 3.19
N SER A 474 11.05 -6.78 3.00
CA SER A 474 12.37 -6.76 2.39
C SER A 474 12.30 -6.31 0.93
N GLU A 475 13.45 -5.92 0.38
CA GLU A 475 13.61 -5.93 -1.07
C GLU A 475 13.39 -7.36 -1.61
N PRO A 476 12.83 -7.51 -2.82
CA PRO A 476 12.62 -8.83 -3.40
C PRO A 476 13.95 -9.49 -3.78
N SER A 477 14.13 -10.75 -3.35
CA SER A 477 15.30 -11.56 -3.71
C SER A 477 14.92 -12.62 -4.74
N ARG A 478 15.83 -12.89 -5.68
CA ARG A 478 15.62 -13.87 -6.76
C ARG A 478 16.48 -15.09 -6.49
N LEU A 479 15.83 -16.19 -6.13
CA LEU A 479 16.51 -17.46 -5.86
C LEU A 479 16.03 -18.52 -6.84
N LYS A 480 16.89 -19.47 -7.17
CA LYS A 480 16.58 -20.54 -8.14
C LYS A 480 16.78 -21.90 -7.49
N THR A 481 15.87 -22.83 -7.79
CA THR A 481 16.08 -24.25 -7.48
C THR A 481 17.12 -24.84 -8.43
N ASN A 482 17.86 -25.83 -7.98
CA ASN A 482 18.81 -26.57 -8.81
C ASN A 482 18.10 -27.46 -9.85
N SER A 483 18.89 -27.99 -10.77
CA SER A 483 18.42 -28.94 -11.77
C SER A 483 17.85 -30.20 -11.13
N GLN A 484 16.79 -30.76 -11.71
CA GLN A 484 16.25 -32.05 -11.31
C GLN A 484 17.33 -33.16 -11.40
N PRO A 485 17.71 -33.81 -10.29
CA PRO A 485 18.62 -34.94 -10.31
C PRO A 485 17.96 -36.15 -10.96
N PHE A 486 18.74 -36.90 -11.74
CA PHE A 486 18.31 -38.14 -12.37
C PHE A 486 19.41 -39.20 -12.29
N LYS A 487 19.03 -40.45 -12.57
CA LYS A 487 19.90 -41.61 -12.69
C LYS A 487 19.64 -42.30 -14.02
N LEU A 488 20.60 -43.11 -14.47
CA LEU A 488 20.42 -43.98 -15.61
C LEU A 488 19.41 -45.08 -15.27
N ASP A 489 18.43 -45.32 -16.12
CA ASP A 489 17.42 -46.36 -15.91
C ASP A 489 17.90 -47.72 -16.46
N PRO A 490 18.19 -48.72 -15.60
CA PRO A 490 18.63 -50.04 -16.04
C PRO A 490 17.56 -50.82 -16.83
N LYS A 491 16.27 -50.45 -16.71
CA LYS A 491 15.18 -51.10 -17.45
C LYS A 491 15.21 -50.70 -18.93
N SER A 492 15.57 -49.45 -19.22
CA SER A 492 15.77 -48.94 -20.57
C SER A 492 17.08 -49.43 -21.22
N ALA A 493 18.11 -49.75 -20.43
CA ALA A 493 19.46 -50.02 -20.92
C ALA A 493 19.54 -51.14 -21.97
N HIS A 494 20.21 -50.92 -23.10
CA HIS A 494 20.46 -51.98 -24.07
C HIS A 494 21.21 -53.18 -23.43
N ARG A 495 20.94 -54.41 -23.89
CA ARG A 495 21.50 -55.66 -23.31
C ARG A 495 23.04 -55.75 -23.26
N LYS A 496 23.74 -54.97 -24.09
CA LYS A 496 25.22 -54.88 -24.13
C LYS A 496 25.76 -53.74 -23.25
N LEU A 497 24.92 -53.09 -22.46
CA LEU A 497 25.33 -52.06 -21.52
C LEU A 497 25.26 -52.61 -20.11
N LYS A 498 26.25 -52.23 -19.31
CA LYS A 498 26.29 -52.46 -17.88
C LYS A 498 26.24 -51.12 -17.19
N VAL A 499 25.28 -50.99 -16.29
CA VAL A 499 25.07 -49.80 -15.46
C VAL A 499 25.75 -50.06 -14.11
N SER A 500 26.43 -49.06 -13.57
CA SER A 500 27.03 -49.11 -12.23
C SER A 500 25.97 -49.23 -11.12
N HIS A 501 26.38 -49.66 -9.93
CA HIS A 501 25.48 -49.86 -8.79
C HIS A 501 24.76 -48.57 -8.33
N ASP A 502 25.41 -47.42 -8.48
CA ASP A 502 24.84 -46.10 -8.18
C ASP A 502 23.93 -45.56 -9.29
N ASN A 503 23.84 -46.26 -10.43
CA ASN A 503 23.14 -45.87 -11.64
C ASN A 503 23.60 -44.53 -12.26
N LEU A 504 24.87 -44.15 -12.07
CA LEU A 504 25.44 -42.93 -12.64
C LEU A 504 26.44 -43.18 -13.76
N SER A 505 26.94 -44.40 -13.90
CA SER A 505 27.88 -44.76 -14.97
C SER A 505 27.33 -45.88 -15.85
N VAL A 506 27.65 -45.79 -17.14
CA VAL A 506 27.33 -46.84 -18.11
C VAL A 506 28.55 -47.17 -18.94
N GLU A 507 28.83 -48.47 -19.05
CA GLU A 507 29.89 -49.02 -19.87
C GLU A 507 29.35 -50.09 -20.81
N ARG A 508 30.04 -50.33 -21.92
CA ARG A 508 29.71 -51.45 -22.80
C ARG A 508 30.30 -52.74 -22.23
N ASP A 509 29.44 -53.72 -21.99
CA ASP A 509 29.83 -55.07 -21.59
C ASP A 509 29.83 -55.98 -22.82
N GLU A 510 31.03 -56.39 -23.25
CA GLU A 510 31.22 -57.26 -24.41
C GLU A 510 30.88 -58.73 -24.11
N THR A 511 30.75 -59.10 -22.83
CA THR A 511 30.47 -60.47 -22.37
C THR A 511 28.99 -60.73 -22.05
N ALA A 512 28.15 -59.69 -22.08
CA ALA A 512 26.75 -59.77 -21.68
C ALA A 512 25.87 -60.60 -22.65
N SER A 513 25.36 -61.73 -22.16
CA SER A 513 24.37 -62.59 -22.84
C SER A 513 22.98 -62.56 -22.16
N LYS A 514 22.62 -61.46 -21.50
CA LYS A 514 21.36 -61.36 -20.75
C LYS A 514 20.16 -61.26 -21.70
N LYS A 515 19.24 -62.23 -21.63
CA LYS A 515 17.89 -62.15 -22.21
C LYS A 515 16.97 -61.49 -21.18
N SER A 516 16.42 -60.32 -21.52
CA SER A 516 15.38 -59.65 -20.74
C SER A 516 14.42 -58.96 -21.71
N HIS A 517 13.13 -59.26 -21.58
CA HIS A 517 12.06 -58.78 -22.46
C HIS A 517 11.32 -57.57 -21.84
N THR A 518 12.05 -56.56 -21.37
CA THR A 518 11.42 -55.32 -20.92
C THR A 518 11.07 -54.45 -22.14
N PRO A 519 9.80 -54.04 -22.32
CA PRO A 519 9.36 -53.28 -23.50
C PRO A 519 10.00 -51.89 -23.60
N GLU A 520 10.46 -51.33 -22.49
CA GLU A 520 11.14 -50.02 -22.40
C GLU A 520 12.61 -50.06 -22.88
N ARG A 521 13.14 -51.25 -23.17
CA ARG A 521 14.56 -51.47 -23.48
C ARG A 521 14.92 -51.00 -24.89
N PHE A 522 16.10 -50.40 -25.04
CA PHE A 522 16.72 -50.23 -26.34
C PHE A 522 17.08 -51.59 -26.96
N THR A 523 16.65 -51.85 -28.18
CA THR A 523 16.78 -53.16 -28.87
C THR A 523 17.58 -53.10 -30.18
N SER A 524 18.02 -51.91 -30.59
CA SER A 524 18.74 -51.71 -31.85
C SER A 524 20.01 -52.57 -31.93
N GLN A 525 20.22 -53.26 -33.06
CA GLN A 525 21.41 -54.11 -33.24
C GLN A 525 22.72 -53.32 -33.37
N GLY A 526 22.64 -52.03 -33.72
CA GLY A 526 23.81 -51.15 -33.95
C GLY A 526 23.90 -49.93 -33.04
N SER A 527 22.93 -49.73 -32.12
CA SER A 527 22.91 -48.60 -31.20
C SER A 527 22.63 -49.07 -29.77
N TYR A 528 23.59 -48.79 -28.88
CA TYR A 528 23.54 -49.26 -27.49
C TYR A 528 23.06 -48.12 -26.61
N GLY A 529 21.74 -47.96 -26.54
CA GLY A 529 21.08 -46.85 -25.85
C GLY A 529 20.71 -47.12 -24.39
N ILE A 530 20.61 -46.05 -23.61
CA ILE A 530 20.05 -46.00 -22.25
C ILE A 530 19.45 -44.61 -22.02
N ALA A 531 18.34 -44.54 -21.27
CA ALA A 531 17.69 -43.29 -20.90
C ALA A 531 17.86 -43.00 -19.40
N GLY A 532 17.69 -41.74 -19.02
CA GLY A 532 17.48 -41.33 -17.64
C GLY A 532 16.12 -41.77 -17.12
N ASN A 533 15.99 -41.87 -15.80
CA ASN A 533 14.76 -42.27 -15.12
C ASN A 533 13.77 -41.11 -14.84
N VAL A 534 14.11 -39.89 -15.27
CA VAL A 534 13.34 -38.66 -15.05
C VAL A 534 12.97 -38.04 -16.39
N TYR A 535 11.74 -37.52 -16.46
CA TYR A 535 11.26 -36.70 -17.56
C TYR A 535 11.12 -35.26 -17.08
N ILE A 536 11.65 -34.34 -17.86
CA ILE A 536 11.66 -32.89 -17.63
C ILE A 536 10.64 -32.27 -18.59
N ASP A 537 9.77 -31.42 -18.07
CA ASP A 537 8.65 -30.81 -18.79
C ASP A 537 8.55 -29.29 -18.57
N SER A 538 9.54 -28.70 -17.90
CA SER A 538 9.57 -27.29 -17.54
C SER A 538 10.94 -26.92 -16.96
N GLY A 539 11.23 -25.62 -16.84
CA GLY A 539 12.42 -25.11 -16.15
C GLY A 539 13.72 -25.22 -16.94
N ARG A 540 14.81 -24.78 -16.30
CA ARG A 540 16.19 -24.82 -16.82
C ARG A 540 17.01 -25.85 -16.05
N HIS A 541 17.60 -26.79 -16.76
CA HIS A 541 18.30 -27.94 -16.20
C HIS A 541 19.70 -28.07 -16.79
N TYR A 542 20.68 -28.30 -15.93
CA TYR A 542 22.06 -28.52 -16.28
C TYR A 542 22.59 -29.83 -15.70
N TRP A 543 23.31 -30.59 -16.53
CA TRP A 543 24.05 -31.77 -16.09
C TRP A 543 25.33 -31.93 -16.92
N GLU A 544 26.29 -32.65 -16.36
CA GLU A 544 27.59 -32.88 -17.00
C GLU A 544 27.85 -34.37 -17.21
N ILE A 545 28.56 -34.71 -18.28
CA ILE A 545 28.98 -36.07 -18.58
C ILE A 545 30.49 -36.13 -18.62
N LEU A 546 31.06 -36.99 -17.79
CA LEU A 546 32.47 -37.36 -17.83
C LEU A 546 32.68 -38.40 -18.93
N ILE A 547 33.43 -38.02 -19.95
CA ILE A 547 33.77 -38.85 -21.09
C ILE A 547 35.09 -39.55 -20.75
N ALA A 548 35.05 -40.78 -20.25
CA ALA A 548 36.23 -41.55 -19.80
C ALA A 548 37.09 -42.05 -20.98
N GLY A 549 37.50 -41.13 -21.86
CA GLY A 549 38.21 -41.38 -23.09
C GLY A 549 37.37 -42.08 -24.17
N SER A 550 36.04 -42.17 -24.00
CA SER A 550 35.14 -42.73 -25.00
C SER A 550 35.24 -41.92 -26.29
N THR A 551 35.34 -42.62 -27.41
CA THR A 551 35.46 -41.99 -28.75
C THR A 551 34.22 -42.22 -29.60
N TRP A 552 33.25 -42.98 -29.10
CA TRP A 552 32.02 -43.34 -29.81
C TRP A 552 30.81 -43.27 -28.87
N TYR A 553 30.06 -42.17 -28.97
CA TYR A 553 28.86 -41.93 -28.19
C TYR A 553 27.91 -40.94 -28.86
N ALA A 554 26.65 -40.93 -28.42
CA ALA A 554 25.72 -39.82 -28.60
C ALA A 554 25.00 -39.52 -27.28
N ILE A 555 24.91 -38.24 -26.94
CA ILE A 555 24.43 -37.73 -25.65
C ILE A 555 23.46 -36.58 -25.94
N GLY A 556 22.30 -36.56 -25.29
CA GLY A 556 21.38 -35.44 -25.39
C GLY A 556 20.04 -35.73 -24.73
N VAL A 557 18.95 -35.32 -25.36
CA VAL A 557 17.59 -35.53 -24.85
C VAL A 557 16.69 -36.20 -25.89
N ALA A 558 15.67 -36.91 -25.42
CA ALA A 558 14.66 -37.50 -26.26
C ALA A 558 13.28 -37.47 -25.59
N TYR A 559 12.23 -37.43 -26.40
CA TYR A 559 10.87 -37.61 -25.92
C TYR A 559 10.64 -39.04 -25.41
N LYS A 560 9.68 -39.21 -24.50
CA LYS A 560 9.24 -40.53 -24.02
C LYS A 560 8.81 -41.46 -25.17
N SER A 561 8.18 -40.89 -26.20
CA SER A 561 7.72 -41.61 -27.39
C SER A 561 8.83 -41.99 -28.37
N ALA A 562 10.09 -41.63 -28.11
CA ALA A 562 11.19 -41.91 -29.02
C ALA A 562 11.37 -43.42 -29.27
N PRO A 563 11.44 -43.87 -30.55
CA PRO A 563 11.63 -45.27 -30.90
C PRO A 563 12.90 -45.88 -30.27
N LYS A 564 12.75 -46.99 -29.56
CA LYS A 564 13.85 -47.68 -28.87
C LYS A 564 14.67 -48.64 -29.76
N HIS A 565 14.23 -48.87 -30.99
CA HIS A 565 14.90 -49.73 -31.98
C HIS A 565 15.74 -48.93 -32.99
N GLU A 566 15.61 -47.61 -33.00
CA GLU A 566 16.35 -46.68 -33.88
C GLU A 566 17.53 -46.01 -33.16
N TRP A 567 18.36 -45.30 -33.93
CA TRP A 567 19.47 -44.53 -33.39
C TRP A 567 18.96 -43.15 -32.92
N ILE A 568 19.37 -42.75 -31.71
CA ILE A 568 19.11 -41.39 -31.23
C ILE A 568 19.79 -40.35 -32.16
N GLY A 569 19.10 -39.25 -32.42
CA GLY A 569 19.43 -38.22 -33.41
C GLY A 569 19.02 -38.53 -34.84
N LYS A 570 18.67 -39.78 -35.19
CA LYS A 570 18.21 -40.14 -36.54
C LYS A 570 16.69 -40.01 -36.75
N ASN A 571 15.96 -39.64 -35.71
CA ASN A 571 14.52 -39.39 -35.75
C ASN A 571 14.18 -37.98 -35.24
N THR A 572 12.91 -37.61 -35.38
CA THR A 572 12.37 -36.31 -34.95
C THR A 572 12.16 -36.20 -33.43
N PHE A 573 12.40 -37.28 -32.68
CA PHE A 573 12.10 -37.35 -31.23
C PHE A 573 13.33 -37.15 -30.35
N SER A 574 14.51 -36.89 -30.93
CA SER A 574 15.76 -36.80 -30.18
C SER A 574 16.73 -35.77 -30.75
N TRP A 575 17.48 -35.12 -29.85
CA TRP A 575 18.48 -34.10 -30.14
C TRP A 575 19.75 -34.45 -29.38
N VAL A 576 20.85 -34.67 -30.10
CA VAL A 576 22.05 -35.25 -29.51
C VAL A 576 23.34 -34.65 -30.06
N PHE A 577 24.33 -34.54 -29.19
CA PHE A 577 25.72 -34.32 -29.53
C PHE A 577 26.45 -35.65 -29.63
N CYS A 578 27.20 -35.85 -30.70
CA CYS A 578 27.74 -37.15 -31.08
C CYS A 578 29.23 -37.07 -31.36
N ARG A 579 29.95 -38.10 -30.91
CA ARG A 579 31.33 -38.35 -31.31
C ARG A 579 31.42 -39.70 -32.02
N CYS A 580 32.02 -39.70 -33.20
CA CYS A 580 32.39 -40.89 -33.94
C CYS A 580 33.87 -40.79 -34.31
N ASN A 581 34.73 -41.39 -33.48
CA ASN A 581 36.18 -41.28 -33.58
C ASN A 581 36.66 -39.80 -33.46
N ASN A 582 37.07 -39.20 -34.58
CA ASN A 582 37.50 -37.81 -34.68
C ASN A 582 36.42 -36.87 -35.23
N SER A 583 35.27 -37.42 -35.62
CA SER A 583 34.13 -36.63 -36.09
C SER A 583 33.20 -36.28 -34.92
N TRP A 584 32.80 -35.02 -34.87
CA TRP A 584 31.92 -34.46 -33.86
C TRP A 584 30.75 -33.77 -34.56
N VAL A 585 29.53 -34.13 -34.18
CA VAL A 585 28.34 -33.59 -34.83
C VAL A 585 27.24 -33.35 -33.81
N ALA A 586 26.50 -32.26 -33.97
CA ALA A 586 25.15 -32.14 -33.45
C ALA A 586 24.19 -32.81 -34.43
N ARG A 587 23.30 -33.67 -33.95
CA ARG A 587 22.43 -34.50 -34.79
C ARG A 587 20.98 -34.47 -34.31
N HIS A 588 20.07 -34.23 -35.26
CA HIS A 588 18.62 -34.31 -35.08
C HIS A 588 17.96 -34.65 -36.42
N ASN A 589 16.93 -35.51 -36.42
CA ASN A 589 16.20 -35.91 -37.64
C ASN A 589 17.11 -36.32 -38.81
N SER A 590 18.17 -37.09 -38.51
CA SER A 590 19.20 -37.50 -39.49
C SER A 590 20.02 -36.37 -40.13
N LYS A 591 19.76 -35.10 -39.76
CA LYS A 591 20.60 -33.97 -40.14
C LYS A 591 21.79 -33.90 -39.18
N GLU A 592 22.99 -33.82 -39.75
CA GLU A 592 24.24 -33.70 -39.00
C GLU A 592 24.85 -32.33 -39.26
N ILE A 593 25.23 -31.66 -38.18
CA ILE A 593 25.92 -30.37 -38.20
C ILE A 593 27.29 -30.60 -37.57
N PRO A 594 28.39 -30.48 -38.33
CA PRO A 594 29.74 -30.60 -37.79
C PRO A 594 29.99 -29.58 -36.68
N VAL A 595 30.68 -30.03 -35.63
CA VAL A 595 31.10 -29.19 -34.51
C VAL A 595 32.60 -29.39 -34.31
N GLU A 596 33.32 -28.35 -33.92
CA GLU A 596 34.78 -28.41 -33.69
C GLU A 596 35.11 -28.18 -32.21
N PRO A 597 34.96 -29.21 -31.34
CA PRO A 597 35.33 -29.10 -29.94
C PRO A 597 36.85 -29.18 -29.75
N SER A 598 37.31 -28.81 -28.55
CA SER A 598 38.69 -29.05 -28.12
C SER A 598 39.10 -30.53 -28.32
N PRO A 599 40.32 -30.81 -28.82
CA PRO A 599 40.80 -32.17 -29.05
C PRO A 599 40.84 -33.04 -27.78
N HIS A 600 40.78 -32.41 -26.60
CA HIS A 600 40.78 -33.05 -25.29
C HIS A 600 39.46 -32.89 -24.53
N LEU A 601 38.32 -32.79 -25.21
CA LEU A 601 37.00 -32.75 -24.56
C LEU A 601 36.81 -33.97 -23.64
N ARG A 602 36.85 -33.71 -22.33
CA ARG A 602 36.70 -34.71 -21.26
C ARG A 602 35.37 -34.60 -20.52
N ARG A 603 34.75 -33.42 -20.57
CA ARG A 603 33.49 -33.15 -19.88
C ARG A 603 32.54 -32.36 -20.78
N LEU A 604 31.38 -32.95 -21.05
CA LEU A 604 30.32 -32.33 -21.83
C LEU A 604 29.25 -31.80 -20.86
N GLY A 605 29.03 -30.49 -20.86
CA GLY A 605 27.91 -29.85 -20.18
C GLY A 605 26.70 -29.78 -21.10
N ILE A 606 25.50 -30.03 -20.56
CA ILE A 606 24.24 -29.96 -21.28
C ILE A 606 23.32 -29.02 -20.50
N LEU A 607 22.87 -27.95 -21.15
CA LEU A 607 21.87 -27.02 -20.63
C LEU A 607 20.58 -27.18 -21.43
N LEU A 608 19.54 -27.66 -20.77
CA LEU A 608 18.17 -27.70 -21.27
C LEU A 608 17.42 -26.51 -20.70
N ASP A 609 16.97 -25.61 -21.56
CA ASP A 609 16.01 -24.57 -21.22
C ASP A 609 14.67 -24.97 -21.82
N TYR A 610 13.85 -25.67 -21.04
CA TYR A 610 12.57 -26.18 -21.54
C TYR A 610 11.60 -25.03 -21.83
N ASP A 611 11.59 -24.02 -20.95
CA ASP A 611 10.66 -22.89 -21.01
C ASP A 611 10.92 -21.99 -22.23
N ASN A 612 12.19 -21.73 -22.56
CA ASN A 612 12.55 -20.95 -23.75
C ASN A 612 12.78 -21.83 -24.99
N GLY A 613 12.67 -23.14 -24.87
CA GLY A 613 12.81 -24.07 -25.99
C GLY A 613 14.23 -24.14 -26.55
N SER A 614 15.25 -24.31 -25.71
CA SER A 614 16.63 -24.50 -26.18
C SER A 614 17.35 -25.67 -25.52
N LEU A 615 18.28 -26.28 -26.26
CA LEU A 615 19.19 -27.31 -25.77
C LEU A 615 20.60 -27.00 -26.22
N ALA A 616 21.45 -26.61 -25.29
CA ALA A 616 22.82 -26.21 -25.54
C ALA A 616 23.84 -27.21 -24.98
N PHE A 617 24.95 -27.36 -25.70
CA PHE A 617 26.07 -28.24 -25.37
C PHE A 617 27.34 -27.41 -25.17
N TYR A 618 28.12 -27.75 -24.15
CA TYR A 618 29.32 -27.02 -23.75
C TYR A 618 30.49 -27.96 -23.46
N ASP A 619 31.71 -27.52 -23.75
CA ASP A 619 32.89 -28.01 -23.05
C ASP A 619 32.89 -27.42 -21.64
N ALA A 620 32.48 -28.22 -20.66
CA ALA A 620 32.31 -27.76 -19.29
C ALA A 620 33.65 -27.38 -18.62
N VAL A 621 34.80 -27.88 -19.11
CA VAL A 621 36.11 -27.54 -18.54
C VAL A 621 36.58 -26.19 -19.07
N ASN A 622 36.42 -25.96 -20.37
CA ASN A 622 36.89 -24.76 -21.04
C ASN A 622 35.82 -23.65 -21.14
N SER A 623 34.61 -23.90 -20.62
CA SER A 623 33.44 -23.03 -20.76
C SER A 623 33.16 -22.64 -22.22
N GLN A 624 33.45 -23.56 -23.16
CA GLN A 624 33.29 -23.32 -24.60
C GLN A 624 31.90 -23.78 -25.03
N HIS A 625 31.11 -22.89 -25.63
CA HIS A 625 29.89 -23.28 -26.32
C HIS A 625 30.21 -24.15 -27.54
N LEU A 626 29.50 -25.27 -27.69
CA LEU A 626 29.69 -26.22 -28.79
C LEU A 626 28.57 -26.10 -29.80
N TYR A 627 27.31 -26.15 -29.35
CA TYR A 627 26.15 -26.09 -30.22
C TYR A 627 24.86 -25.84 -29.41
N THR A 628 23.87 -25.18 -30.02
CA THR A 628 22.51 -25.04 -29.47
C THR A 628 21.47 -25.48 -30.49
N PHE A 629 20.50 -26.26 -30.05
CA PHE A 629 19.25 -26.48 -30.77
C PHE A 629 18.17 -25.54 -30.24
N ASP A 630 17.46 -24.88 -31.14
CA ASP A 630 16.18 -24.23 -30.85
C ASP A 630 15.05 -25.23 -31.11
N ILE A 631 14.23 -25.47 -30.09
CA ILE A 631 13.27 -26.57 -30.04
C ILE A 631 11.95 -26.07 -29.48
N THR A 632 10.86 -26.26 -30.23
CA THR A 632 9.51 -26.16 -29.66
C THR A 632 9.16 -27.49 -29.00
N PHE A 633 9.36 -27.59 -27.69
CA PHE A 633 9.04 -28.81 -26.96
C PHE A 633 7.51 -29.02 -26.90
N VAL A 634 7.07 -30.23 -27.25
CA VAL A 634 5.64 -30.61 -27.24
C VAL A 634 5.33 -31.74 -26.27
N GLN A 635 6.37 -32.36 -25.69
CA GLN A 635 6.28 -33.45 -24.73
C GLN A 635 7.44 -33.36 -23.71
N PRO A 636 7.31 -33.99 -22.54
CA PRO A 636 8.43 -34.13 -21.62
C PRO A 636 9.62 -34.86 -22.27
N VAL A 637 10.83 -34.38 -21.98
CA VAL A 637 12.09 -34.95 -22.48
C VAL A 637 12.84 -35.65 -21.35
N CYS A 638 13.56 -36.73 -21.67
CA CYS A 638 14.50 -37.35 -20.74
C CYS A 638 15.93 -37.28 -21.31
N PRO A 639 16.95 -37.17 -20.44
CA PRO A 639 18.34 -37.39 -20.84
C PRO A 639 18.49 -38.77 -21.49
N THR A 640 19.18 -38.84 -22.62
CA THR A 640 19.39 -40.08 -23.38
C THR A 640 20.84 -40.21 -23.82
N PHE A 641 21.32 -41.45 -23.83
CA PHE A 641 22.73 -41.77 -24.05
C PHE A 641 22.86 -43.00 -24.94
N THR A 642 23.91 -43.02 -25.75
CA THR A 642 24.38 -44.22 -26.44
C THR A 642 25.89 -44.33 -26.30
N VAL A 643 26.38 -45.54 -25.98
CA VAL A 643 27.80 -45.78 -25.64
C VAL A 643 28.31 -47.01 -26.39
N TRP A 644 29.32 -46.83 -27.25
CA TRP A 644 29.91 -47.93 -28.02
C TRP A 644 31.26 -48.41 -27.49
N ASN A 645 31.99 -47.56 -26.76
CA ASN A 645 33.24 -47.95 -26.13
C ASN A 645 33.47 -47.22 -24.80
N LYS A 646 34.21 -47.89 -23.91
CA LYS A 646 34.58 -47.41 -22.57
C LYS A 646 33.32 -47.07 -21.75
N ALA A 647 33.40 -46.05 -20.90
CA ALA A 647 32.34 -45.64 -19.99
C ALA A 647 32.00 -44.16 -20.14
N LEU A 648 30.76 -43.82 -19.79
CA LEU A 648 30.30 -42.47 -19.51
C LEU A 648 29.80 -42.41 -18.06
N THR A 649 30.08 -41.32 -17.36
CA THR A 649 29.57 -41.07 -16.01
C THR A 649 28.79 -39.76 -15.99
N VAL A 650 27.60 -39.78 -15.42
CA VAL A 650 26.67 -38.66 -15.34
C VAL A 650 26.83 -37.93 -14.00
N LEU A 651 26.93 -36.60 -14.05
CA LEU A 651 26.86 -35.70 -12.90
C LEU A 651 25.53 -34.94 -13.00
N THR A 652 24.59 -35.23 -12.11
CA THR A 652 23.22 -34.69 -12.13
C THR A 652 22.92 -33.82 -10.93
N GLY A 653 21.82 -33.07 -10.96
CA GLY A 653 21.44 -32.19 -9.85
C GLY A 653 22.33 -30.96 -9.70
N LEU A 654 23.12 -30.63 -10.74
CA LEU A 654 24.06 -29.53 -10.70
C LEU A 654 23.33 -28.18 -10.77
N PRO A 655 23.81 -27.14 -10.08
CA PRO A 655 23.38 -25.77 -10.34
C PRO A 655 23.83 -25.36 -11.76
N ILE A 656 23.07 -24.48 -12.40
CA ILE A 656 23.48 -23.86 -13.66
C ILE A 656 24.69 -22.95 -13.37
N PRO A 657 25.84 -23.15 -14.04
CA PRO A 657 27.01 -22.29 -13.87
C PRO A 657 26.69 -20.82 -14.13
N ASP A 658 27.20 -19.91 -13.30
CA ASP A 658 26.86 -18.48 -13.36
C ASP A 658 27.11 -17.84 -14.73
N HIS A 659 28.17 -18.25 -15.43
CA HIS A 659 28.50 -17.76 -16.77
C HIS A 659 27.52 -18.21 -17.87
N LEU A 660 26.69 -19.22 -17.60
CA LEU A 660 25.61 -19.69 -18.48
C LEU A 660 24.23 -19.14 -18.06
N ASP A 661 24.16 -18.50 -16.90
CA ASP A 661 22.93 -17.92 -16.37
C ASP A 661 22.75 -16.44 -16.77
N SER A 662 23.80 -15.80 -17.29
CA SER A 662 23.89 -14.37 -17.57
C SER A 662 23.28 -13.91 -18.91
N THR A 663 22.51 -14.75 -19.61
CA THR A 663 21.90 -14.39 -20.91
C THR A 663 20.78 -13.33 -20.84
N GLU A 664 20.43 -12.81 -19.65
CA GLU A 664 19.36 -11.82 -19.46
C GLU A 664 19.84 -10.41 -19.06
N HIS A 665 21.16 -10.13 -18.93
CA HIS A 665 21.65 -8.80 -18.52
C HIS A 665 21.73 -7.75 -19.66
N ASN A 666 21.17 -8.04 -20.83
CA ASN A 666 21.25 -7.19 -22.03
C ASN A 666 19.86 -6.84 -22.61
N GLU A 667 18.84 -6.68 -21.77
CA GLU A 667 17.57 -6.02 -22.16
C GLU A 667 17.17 -4.89 -21.19
#